data_AF-A0A4Q5XA24-F1
#
_entry.id   AF-A0A4Q5XA24-F1
#
_cell.length_a   1.000
_cell.length_b   1.000
_cell.length_c   1.000
_cell.angle_alpha   90.00
_cell.angle_beta   90.00
_cell.angle_gamma   90.00
#
_symmetry.space_group_name_H-M   'P 1'
#
loop_
_entity.id
_entity.type
_entity.pdbx_description
1 polymer ?
#
loop_
_entity_poly.entity_id
_entity_poly.type
_entity_poly.pdbx_seq_one_letter_code
_entity_poly.pdbx_strand_id
1 'polypeptide(L)'
;MERPELERRVSSFLTNANAVVSSSIREQVDTRQVVYDWYQRRAEHETLPDLGNRVAALLARSPSELDQLRELFSKHFSAALPVAADPPKSERSVPSVAAVDTRLRWVAGAVVLLVAGLAYWRATGSQPPDGAQGAQKGAAGANSIGGAPRGQGRGKVDGSGDGAGGVPSGRSGMAGSSVVSPAVREGGPVVLSPEKQLSRTIVATDELRAEDSWCLIASFIALFLGVRFLLVVDVSAKLRKAEFEKRMRESREKRRSLTARSAARGEPEVLSYHVPRFIPLSQRELDDVATALARAYEEHAGEDLDVGETVEATVASGGRFSPAFHAARSSRTLLVLVDIENDDHPWLGGVERTLDALRLRGVLATRYRFKHRPNALFSVGGGAPSSFDDLSRRFGDSALLIISEHLDSRDFDDQPATWVGQLRSFACCAWLDPNPRPPGGNRAVRAQELAAAGLARYPFSAAGWIAAARALSGVAPTRIEPPELPAFDRGVEAAVRAWALTAALVPDATWDQLEAIRRDPAFPEIGRVLSEPHHLQLLLEWVEACTQTRAVSADGRVLYLTDRFVQQLIQDQRRSDRAGLARPLEERARELLLRQLDPERPAGEWARLRWEVKVASHRIVLDPDSAHALLASFEGSAIEELALQVIGVELERQKSGFVLRGKKRVERAREQFEKQSGVGSSVEVARLGFGMGSLHLKAFLYALALTAVVGVVFAIFASLFEGALVRGKVAVELTFPAVMTRASQGGSTAASGGTSP
;
A
#
# COMPACT_ATOMS: atom_id res chain seq x y z
N MET A 1 19.09 -3.60 15.69
CA MET A 1 19.95 -3.03 16.75
C MET A 1 19.34 -3.45 18.09
N GLU A 2 20.09 -3.63 19.17
CA GLU A 2 19.47 -3.86 20.49
C GLU A 2 19.25 -2.51 21.19
N ARG A 3 18.21 -2.39 22.04
CA ARG A 3 17.85 -1.14 22.73
C ARG A 3 19.04 -0.47 23.47
N PRO A 4 19.90 -1.21 24.20
CA PRO A 4 21.07 -0.62 24.87
C PRO A 4 22.10 -0.02 23.90
N GLU A 5 22.22 -0.58 22.69
CA GLU A 5 23.12 -0.05 21.66
C GLU A 5 22.54 1.21 21.02
N LEU A 6 21.23 1.25 20.78
CA LEU A 6 20.53 2.45 20.31
C LEU A 6 20.67 3.59 21.32
N GLU A 7 20.41 3.33 22.61
CA GLU A 7 20.57 4.28 23.71
C GLU A 7 21.99 4.87 23.73
N ARG A 8 23.02 4.02 23.58
CA ARG A 8 24.42 4.44 23.53
C ARG A 8 24.70 5.34 22.33
N ARG A 9 24.18 5.00 21.14
CA ARG A 9 24.38 5.78 19.90
C ARG A 9 23.64 7.11 19.92
N VAL A 10 22.40 7.14 20.41
CA VAL A 10 21.63 8.38 20.59
C VAL A 10 22.32 9.30 21.58
N SER A 11 22.81 8.77 22.70
CA SER A 11 23.56 9.54 23.68
C SER A 11 24.86 10.10 23.10
N SER A 12 25.61 9.29 22.35
CA SER A 12 26.84 9.71 21.65
C SER A 12 26.56 10.78 20.59
N PHE A 13 25.50 10.61 19.79
CA PHE A 13 25.08 11.59 18.79
C PHE A 13 24.73 12.93 19.43
N LEU A 14 23.90 12.93 20.49
CA LEU A 14 23.49 14.16 21.17
C LEU A 14 24.65 14.87 21.86
N THR A 15 25.61 14.10 22.39
CA THR A 15 26.85 14.65 22.98
C THR A 15 27.68 15.37 21.91
N ASN A 16 27.81 14.78 20.72
CA ASN A 16 28.55 15.39 19.61
C ASN A 16 27.77 16.54 18.94
N ALA A 17 26.45 16.44 18.84
CA ALA A 17 25.59 17.51 18.34
C ALA A 17 25.65 18.76 19.24
N ASN A 18 25.73 18.58 20.56
CA ASN A 18 25.96 19.67 21.50
C ASN A 18 27.30 20.40 21.29
N ALA A 19 28.32 19.74 20.73
CA ALA A 19 29.59 20.38 20.42
C ALA A 19 29.51 21.23 19.12
N VAL A 20 28.54 20.93 18.25
CA VAL A 20 28.27 21.68 17.02
C VAL A 20 27.33 22.87 17.29
N VAL A 21 26.34 22.69 18.16
CA VAL A 21 25.37 23.73 18.49
C VAL A 21 25.86 24.52 19.70
N SER A 22 26.24 25.79 19.50
CA SER A 22 26.96 26.64 20.48
C SER A 22 26.18 27.04 21.76
N SER A 23 25.04 26.41 22.07
CA SER A 23 24.26 26.71 23.28
C SER A 23 23.56 25.48 23.84
N SER A 24 23.47 25.39 25.18
CA SER A 24 22.82 24.31 25.91
C SER A 24 21.40 24.05 25.40
N ILE A 25 21.19 22.86 24.83
CA ILE A 25 19.97 22.47 24.13
C ILE A 25 18.90 22.04 25.15
N ARG A 26 17.85 22.84 25.34
CA ARG A 26 16.61 22.42 26.05
C ARG A 26 15.82 21.34 25.28
N GLU A 27 16.06 21.18 23.97
CA GLU A 27 15.37 20.27 23.04
C GLU A 27 15.95 18.82 22.99
N GLN A 28 16.81 18.45 23.94
CA GLN A 28 17.39 17.09 23.97
C GLN A 28 16.34 16.00 24.23
N VAL A 29 15.28 16.33 24.99
CA VAL A 29 14.20 15.40 25.32
C VAL A 29 13.39 15.07 24.06
N ASP A 30 13.03 16.07 23.27
CA ASP A 30 12.27 15.89 22.03
C ASP A 30 13.06 15.11 20.97
N THR A 31 14.37 15.35 20.87
CA THR A 31 15.23 14.63 19.93
C THR A 31 15.38 13.15 20.29
N ARG A 32 15.52 12.83 21.59
CA ARG A 32 15.51 11.43 22.05
C ARG A 32 14.17 10.77 21.72
N GLN A 33 13.06 11.44 22.00
CA GLN A 33 11.73 10.91 21.74
C GLN A 33 11.51 10.63 20.25
N VAL A 34 11.90 11.55 19.36
CA VAL A 34 11.77 11.38 17.90
C VAL A 34 12.54 10.15 17.39
N VAL A 35 13.77 9.92 17.89
CA VAL A 35 14.58 8.75 17.47
C VAL A 35 14.03 7.44 18.07
N TYR A 36 13.55 7.45 19.32
CA TYR A 36 12.92 6.27 19.92
C TYR A 36 11.59 5.92 19.24
N ASP A 37 10.77 6.91 18.93
CA ASP A 37 9.51 6.74 18.21
C ASP A 37 9.75 6.14 16.83
N TRP A 38 10.74 6.65 16.08
CA TRP A 38 11.12 6.08 14.79
C TRP A 38 11.59 4.62 14.92
N TYR A 39 12.39 4.33 15.94
CA TYR A 39 12.91 2.99 16.18
C TYR A 39 11.82 1.99 16.60
N GLN A 40 10.92 2.38 17.49
CA GLN A 40 9.81 1.55 17.97
C GLN A 40 8.76 1.30 16.89
N ARG A 41 8.50 2.28 16.02
CA ARG A 41 7.56 2.15 14.90
C ARG A 41 8.14 1.38 13.71
N ARG A 42 9.39 0.91 13.81
CA ARG A 42 10.09 0.00 12.89
C ARG A 42 9.76 0.24 11.40
N ALA A 43 10.19 1.39 10.88
CA ALA A 43 10.54 1.59 9.47
C ALA A 43 9.51 1.19 8.38
N GLU A 44 8.20 1.25 8.61
CA GLU A 44 7.26 0.93 7.53
C GLU A 44 7.16 2.05 6.47
N HIS A 45 7.52 3.30 6.79
CA HIS A 45 7.35 4.43 5.85
C HIS A 45 8.46 5.50 5.81
N GLU A 46 9.43 5.50 6.72
CA GLU A 46 10.42 6.60 6.83
C GLU A 46 11.86 6.07 6.72
N THR A 47 12.63 6.61 5.75
CA THR A 47 14.01 6.17 5.52
C THR A 47 14.97 6.77 6.56
N LEU A 48 16.10 6.11 6.83
CA LEU A 48 17.11 6.63 7.76
C LEU A 48 17.61 8.05 7.39
N PRO A 49 17.79 8.40 6.09
CA PRO A 49 18.03 9.78 5.67
C PRO A 49 16.93 10.77 6.05
N ASP A 50 15.65 10.37 5.96
CA ASP A 50 14.52 11.24 6.32
C ASP A 50 14.49 11.54 7.82
N LEU A 51 14.73 10.52 8.65
CA LEU A 51 14.93 10.71 10.09
C LEU A 51 16.10 11.65 10.37
N GLY A 52 17.24 11.44 9.69
CA GLY A 52 18.41 12.31 9.83
C GLY A 52 18.12 13.77 9.47
N ASN A 53 17.32 14.00 8.43
CA ASN A 53 16.88 15.33 8.03
C ASN A 53 15.98 15.97 9.08
N ARG A 54 15.03 15.24 9.67
CA ARG A 54 14.16 15.76 10.74
C ARG A 54 14.93 16.06 12.02
N VAL A 55 15.81 15.15 12.44
CA VAL A 55 16.64 15.35 13.64
C VAL A 55 17.59 16.52 13.45
N ALA A 56 18.20 16.66 12.27
CA ALA A 56 19.03 17.83 11.95
C ALA A 56 18.19 19.12 11.92
N ALA A 57 17.00 19.11 11.33
CA ALA A 57 16.12 20.28 11.28
C ALA A 57 15.59 20.71 12.66
N LEU A 58 15.38 19.76 13.58
CA LEU A 58 15.01 20.05 14.96
C LEU A 58 16.16 20.70 15.74
N LEU A 59 17.41 20.33 15.45
CA LEU A 59 18.58 20.77 16.22
C LEU A 59 19.29 22.00 15.61
N ALA A 60 19.19 22.20 14.30
CA ALA A 60 19.94 23.24 13.58
C ALA A 60 19.27 24.61 13.71
N ARG A 61 20.07 25.63 14.04
CA ARG A 61 19.65 27.05 14.06
C ARG A 61 20.13 27.84 12.86
N SER A 62 21.07 27.26 12.11
CA SER A 62 21.60 27.82 10.87
C SER A 62 21.74 26.75 9.79
N PRO A 63 21.75 27.14 8.50
CA PRO A 63 21.99 26.20 7.40
C PRO A 63 23.33 25.46 7.51
N SER A 64 24.38 26.12 8.03
CA SER A 64 25.67 25.49 8.25
C SER A 64 25.66 24.42 9.34
N GLU A 65 24.84 24.60 10.38
CA GLU A 65 24.65 23.58 11.43
C GLU A 65 23.83 22.39 10.91
N LEU A 66 22.85 22.64 10.03
CA LEU A 66 22.00 21.61 9.44
C LEU A 66 22.83 20.55 8.71
N ASP A 67 23.79 20.98 7.89
CA ASP A 67 24.63 20.06 7.12
C ASP A 67 25.62 19.31 8.03
N GLN A 68 26.18 19.96 9.06
CA GLN A 68 27.04 19.32 10.05
C GLN A 68 26.27 18.28 10.89
N LEU A 69 25.03 18.59 11.28
CA LEU A 69 24.17 17.69 12.03
C LEU A 69 23.71 16.49 11.20
N ARG A 70 23.44 16.68 9.90
CA ARG A 70 23.17 15.57 8.95
C ARG A 70 24.38 14.64 8.82
N GLU A 71 25.57 15.20 8.68
CA GLU A 71 26.81 14.43 8.59
C GLU A 71 27.08 13.65 9.88
N LEU A 72 26.93 14.32 11.04
CA LEU A 72 27.06 13.67 12.35
C LEU A 72 26.04 12.56 12.56
N PHE A 73 24.79 12.77 12.16
CA PHE A 73 23.73 11.76 12.26
C PHE A 73 24.07 10.56 11.37
N SER A 74 24.42 10.81 10.11
CA SER A 74 24.86 9.77 9.17
C SER A 74 26.03 8.96 9.77
N LYS A 75 27.04 9.62 10.33
CA LYS A 75 28.21 8.94 10.94
C LYS A 75 27.83 7.98 12.09
N HIS A 76 26.84 8.32 12.90
CA HIS A 76 26.44 7.49 14.05
C HIS A 76 25.48 6.36 13.69
N PHE A 77 24.64 6.56 12.67
CA PHE A 77 23.53 5.64 12.35
C PHE A 77 23.69 4.89 11.03
N SER A 78 24.56 5.30 10.10
CA SER A 78 24.81 4.61 8.82
C SER A 78 25.50 3.25 8.97
N ALA A 79 26.35 3.07 10.00
CA ALA A 79 27.06 1.82 10.26
C ALA A 79 26.14 0.65 10.67
N ALA A 80 24.83 0.89 10.84
CA ALA A 80 23.88 -0.07 11.39
C ALA A 80 23.09 -0.87 10.34
N LEU A 81 23.24 -0.58 9.06
CA LEU A 81 22.65 -1.39 8.01
C LEU A 81 23.77 -2.20 7.36
N PRO A 82 23.83 -3.53 7.50
CA PRO A 82 24.55 -4.32 6.52
C PRO A 82 23.87 -4.04 5.19
N VAL A 83 24.48 -3.17 4.38
CA VAL A 83 24.17 -3.09 2.96
C VAL A 83 24.46 -4.49 2.46
N ALA A 84 23.42 -5.27 2.19
CA ALA A 84 23.57 -6.44 1.35
C ALA A 84 24.25 -5.92 0.09
N ALA A 85 25.52 -6.25 -0.09
CA ALA A 85 26.26 -5.84 -1.26
C ALA A 85 25.44 -6.30 -2.46
N ASP A 86 24.92 -5.34 -3.23
CA ASP A 86 24.37 -5.66 -4.54
C ASP A 86 25.51 -6.40 -5.27
N PRO A 87 25.29 -7.64 -5.74
CA PRO A 87 26.27 -8.27 -6.59
C PRO A 87 26.53 -7.31 -7.76
N PRO A 88 27.77 -7.15 -8.22
CA PRO A 88 28.07 -6.23 -9.32
C PRO A 88 27.10 -6.56 -10.45
N LYS A 89 26.19 -5.60 -10.74
CA LYS A 89 25.26 -5.73 -11.85
C LYS A 89 26.12 -5.76 -13.09
N SER A 90 26.39 -6.96 -13.57
CA SER A 90 26.85 -7.15 -14.93
C SER A 90 25.84 -6.42 -15.79
N GLU A 91 26.26 -5.38 -16.50
CA GLU A 91 25.50 -4.84 -17.61
C GLU A 91 25.24 -6.02 -18.55
N ARG A 92 24.05 -6.63 -18.41
CA ARG A 92 23.55 -7.55 -19.41
C ARG A 92 23.25 -6.68 -20.61
N SER A 93 24.25 -6.51 -21.46
CA SER A 93 24.09 -6.02 -22.81
C SER A 93 22.90 -6.76 -23.41
N VAL A 94 21.86 -6.02 -23.79
CA VAL A 94 20.76 -6.57 -24.59
C VAL A 94 21.43 -7.24 -25.79
N PRO A 95 21.23 -8.55 -26.02
CA PRO A 95 21.88 -9.22 -27.12
C PRO A 95 21.48 -8.50 -28.40
N SER A 96 22.47 -7.94 -29.11
CA SER A 96 22.23 -7.30 -30.39
C SER A 96 21.59 -8.33 -31.33
N VAL A 97 20.82 -7.88 -32.32
CA VAL A 97 20.23 -8.75 -33.35
C VAL A 97 21.31 -9.66 -33.97
N ALA A 98 22.56 -9.17 -34.05
CA ALA A 98 23.71 -9.96 -34.45
C ALA A 98 24.04 -11.12 -33.49
N ALA A 99 23.96 -10.95 -32.16
CA ALA A 99 24.20 -12.02 -31.19
C ALA A 99 23.14 -13.13 -31.23
N VAL A 100 21.88 -12.80 -31.55
CA VAL A 100 20.82 -13.78 -31.79
C VAL A 100 21.06 -14.53 -33.10
N ASP A 101 21.49 -13.83 -34.16
CA ASP A 101 21.88 -14.44 -35.43
C ASP A 101 23.08 -15.40 -35.26
N THR A 102 24.09 -15.01 -34.49
CA THR A 102 25.25 -15.86 -34.20
C THR A 102 24.85 -17.12 -33.43
N ARG A 103 23.94 -17.02 -32.44
CA ARG A 103 23.42 -18.20 -31.74
C ARG A 103 22.61 -19.10 -32.66
N LEU A 104 21.83 -18.53 -33.58
CA LEU A 104 21.10 -19.30 -34.59
C LEU A 104 22.06 -20.02 -35.53
N ARG A 105 23.16 -19.37 -35.94
CA ARG A 105 24.23 -19.97 -36.75
C ARG A 105 24.98 -21.06 -36.01
N TRP A 106 25.20 -20.92 -34.70
CA TRP A 106 25.79 -21.98 -33.87
C TRP A 106 24.85 -23.17 -33.71
N VAL A 107 23.55 -22.95 -33.53
CA VAL A 107 22.57 -24.05 -33.48
C VAL A 107 22.46 -24.71 -34.85
N ALA A 108 22.37 -23.95 -35.94
CA ALA A 108 22.37 -24.49 -37.29
C ALA A 108 23.67 -25.26 -37.58
N GLY A 109 24.82 -24.73 -37.17
CA GLY A 109 26.13 -25.38 -37.28
C GLY A 109 26.24 -26.64 -36.44
N ALA A 110 25.73 -26.63 -35.20
CA ALA A 110 25.68 -27.81 -34.34
C ALA A 110 24.75 -28.88 -34.91
N VAL A 111 23.63 -28.50 -35.52
CA VAL A 111 22.73 -29.43 -36.20
C VAL A 111 23.37 -29.99 -37.46
N VAL A 112 24.05 -29.16 -38.26
CA VAL A 112 24.82 -29.61 -39.43
C VAL A 112 25.94 -30.56 -38.99
N LEU A 113 26.65 -30.26 -37.90
CA LEU A 113 27.68 -31.14 -37.33
C LEU A 113 27.11 -32.43 -36.75
N LEU A 114 25.89 -32.41 -36.20
CA LEU A 114 25.23 -33.60 -35.67
C LEU A 114 24.71 -34.48 -36.80
N VAL A 115 24.20 -33.90 -37.88
CA VAL A 115 23.83 -34.60 -39.12
C VAL A 115 25.08 -35.15 -39.81
N ALA A 116 26.15 -34.35 -39.92
CA ALA A 116 27.42 -34.79 -40.46
C ALA A 116 28.10 -35.85 -39.58
N GLY A 117 27.97 -35.74 -38.25
CA GLY A 117 28.47 -36.71 -37.27
C GLY A 117 27.69 -38.02 -37.30
N LEU A 118 26.37 -37.97 -37.49
CA LEU A 118 25.55 -39.16 -37.73
C LEU A 118 25.84 -39.79 -39.08
N ALA A 119 26.04 -38.99 -40.14
CA ALA A 119 26.45 -39.48 -41.45
C ALA A 119 27.86 -40.10 -41.42
N TYR A 120 28.80 -39.48 -40.69
CA TYR A 120 30.16 -39.96 -40.48
C TYR A 120 30.18 -41.23 -39.63
N TRP A 121 29.48 -41.26 -38.50
CA TRP A 121 29.34 -42.44 -37.64
C TRP A 121 28.71 -43.61 -38.39
N ARG A 122 27.75 -43.35 -39.26
CA ARG A 122 27.15 -44.35 -40.15
C ARG A 122 28.13 -44.80 -41.25
N ALA A 123 28.98 -43.92 -41.75
CA ALA A 123 30.01 -44.23 -42.75
C ALA A 123 31.23 -44.96 -42.19
N THR A 124 31.60 -44.75 -40.92
CA THR A 124 32.83 -45.29 -40.32
C THR A 124 32.64 -46.49 -39.41
N GLY A 125 31.43 -47.07 -39.33
CA GLY A 125 31.06 -48.29 -38.61
C GLY A 125 32.17 -48.89 -37.73
N SER A 126 32.26 -48.42 -36.48
CA SER A 126 33.34 -48.83 -35.57
C SER A 126 32.80 -49.54 -34.33
N GLN A 127 33.26 -50.77 -34.14
CA GLN A 127 33.25 -51.53 -32.88
C GLN A 127 33.88 -50.70 -31.73
N PRO A 128 33.44 -50.91 -30.48
CA PRO A 128 34.12 -50.35 -29.31
C PRO A 128 35.47 -51.02 -29.07
N PRO A 129 36.48 -50.31 -28.53
CA PRO A 129 37.73 -50.92 -28.10
C PRO A 129 37.56 -51.63 -26.75
N ASP A 130 37.85 -52.93 -26.74
CA ASP A 130 38.06 -53.72 -25.54
C ASP A 130 39.46 -53.46 -24.95
N GLY A 131 39.51 -53.30 -23.62
CA GLY A 131 40.67 -53.68 -22.82
C GLY A 131 41.60 -52.57 -22.34
N ALA A 132 41.38 -52.12 -21.10
CA ALA A 132 42.46 -51.67 -20.21
C ALA A 132 42.11 -52.05 -18.76
N GLN A 133 42.57 -53.22 -18.32
CA GLN A 133 42.76 -53.57 -16.92
C GLN A 133 44.25 -53.61 -16.62
N GLY A 134 44.64 -53.02 -15.48
CA GLY A 134 45.88 -53.37 -14.78
C GLY A 134 46.66 -52.18 -14.23
N ALA A 135 46.50 -51.89 -12.94
CA ALA A 135 47.58 -51.67 -11.97
C ALA A 135 47.05 -50.97 -10.70
N GLN A 136 46.84 -51.73 -9.63
CA GLN A 136 46.64 -51.20 -8.29
C GLN A 136 47.79 -51.73 -7.41
N LYS A 137 48.70 -50.83 -6.99
CA LYS A 137 49.76 -51.10 -6.01
C LYS A 137 50.21 -49.79 -5.35
N GLY A 138 50.34 -49.82 -4.01
CA GLY A 138 51.01 -48.81 -3.15
C GLY A 138 50.06 -47.71 -2.63
N ALA A 139 49.56 -47.72 -1.39
CA ALA A 139 50.18 -47.73 -0.05
C ALA A 139 50.76 -46.36 0.40
N ALA A 140 50.35 -45.99 1.62
CA ALA A 140 51.01 -45.14 2.64
C ALA A 140 50.60 -43.66 2.80
N GLY A 141 50.34 -43.31 4.08
CA GLY A 141 50.40 -41.94 4.64
C GLY A 141 49.07 -41.41 5.20
N ALA A 142 48.54 -41.84 6.35
CA ALA A 142 48.95 -41.54 7.73
C ALA A 142 48.39 -40.22 8.32
N ASN A 143 47.61 -40.39 9.40
CA ASN A 143 47.52 -39.57 10.63
C ASN A 143 46.96 -38.12 10.53
N SER A 144 46.20 -37.58 11.49
CA SER A 144 45.66 -38.07 12.78
C SER A 144 44.81 -36.97 13.44
N ILE A 145 44.09 -37.36 14.51
CA ILE A 145 43.56 -36.56 15.63
C ILE A 145 42.04 -36.32 15.49
N GLY A 146 41.15 -36.84 16.35
CA GLY A 146 41.32 -37.38 17.70
C GLY A 146 40.36 -36.65 18.64
N GLY A 147 39.46 -37.40 19.31
CA GLY A 147 38.90 -37.01 20.60
C GLY A 147 37.50 -36.36 20.63
N ALA A 148 36.49 -37.20 20.90
CA ALA A 148 35.35 -36.86 21.76
C ALA A 148 35.85 -36.70 23.24
N PRO A 149 35.05 -36.34 24.30
CA PRO A 149 33.59 -36.49 24.42
C PRO A 149 32.81 -35.50 25.35
N ARG A 150 31.47 -35.70 25.39
CA ARG A 150 30.52 -35.62 26.54
C ARG A 150 30.22 -34.31 27.30
N GLY A 151 28.91 -34.10 27.53
CA GLY A 151 28.28 -33.32 28.61
C GLY A 151 26.94 -32.73 28.13
N GLN A 152 25.75 -33.33 28.33
CA GLN A 152 24.94 -33.54 29.55
C GLN A 152 24.43 -32.24 30.22
N GLY A 153 23.10 -32.07 30.27
CA GLY A 153 22.35 -31.00 30.99
C GLY A 153 21.11 -30.60 30.17
N ARG A 154 19.91 -31.16 30.33
CA ARG A 154 18.94 -31.22 31.45
C ARG A 154 18.27 -29.87 31.78
N GLY A 155 16.94 -29.85 31.63
CA GLY A 155 15.97 -28.83 32.04
C GLY A 155 14.82 -28.84 31.01
N LYS A 156 13.68 -29.51 31.16
CA LYS A 156 12.67 -29.57 32.24
C LYS A 156 12.14 -28.20 32.66
N VAL A 157 11.04 -27.78 32.05
CA VAL A 157 9.98 -26.99 32.70
C VAL A 157 8.64 -27.50 32.17
N ASP A 158 7.83 -27.99 33.11
CA ASP A 158 6.42 -28.35 32.99
C ASP A 158 5.55 -27.08 32.95
N GLY A 159 4.40 -27.12 32.27
CA GLY A 159 3.47 -26.00 32.23
C GLY A 159 2.15 -26.35 31.58
N SER A 160 1.33 -27.08 32.34
CA SER A 160 -0.05 -27.49 32.05
C SER A 160 -0.99 -26.29 31.84
N GLY A 161 -2.03 -26.47 31.03
CA GLY A 161 -3.12 -25.50 30.85
C GLY A 161 -4.22 -26.05 29.95
N ASP A 162 -5.15 -26.77 30.56
CA ASP A 162 -6.35 -27.35 29.98
C ASP A 162 -7.25 -26.34 29.24
N GLY A 163 -7.93 -26.82 28.19
CA GLY A 163 -8.97 -26.06 27.50
C GLY A 163 -9.67 -26.90 26.43
N ALA A 164 -10.67 -27.66 26.87
CA ALA A 164 -11.52 -28.54 26.06
C ALA A 164 -12.37 -27.78 25.02
N GLY A 165 -12.58 -28.41 23.86
CA GLY A 165 -13.57 -27.99 22.86
C GLY A 165 -13.45 -28.80 21.57
N GLY A 166 -14.34 -29.79 21.39
CA GLY A 166 -14.22 -30.83 20.37
C GLY A 166 -14.81 -30.54 18.98
N VAL A 167 -14.28 -31.31 17.99
CA VAL A 167 -14.97 -32.13 16.95
C VAL A 167 -15.77 -31.38 15.84
N PRO A 168 -15.95 -31.89 14.57
CA PRO A 168 -15.40 -33.07 13.87
C PRO A 168 -14.80 -32.84 12.45
N SER A 169 -14.28 -33.96 11.91
CA SER A 169 -14.22 -34.41 10.49
C SER A 169 -12.90 -34.14 9.75
N GLY A 170 -12.28 -35.11 9.05
CA GLY A 170 -12.59 -36.52 8.88
C GLY A 170 -11.60 -37.20 7.91
N ARG A 171 -11.61 -38.54 7.97
CA ARG A 171 -11.24 -39.52 6.93
C ARG A 171 -9.77 -39.83 6.59
N SER A 172 -9.46 -41.12 6.85
CA SER A 172 -8.88 -42.11 5.91
C SER A 172 -7.40 -41.97 5.56
N GLY A 173 -6.55 -42.99 5.62
CA GLY A 173 -6.77 -44.42 5.75
C GLY A 173 -5.44 -45.18 5.74
N MET A 174 -5.55 -46.46 6.12
CA MET A 174 -4.50 -47.45 6.38
C MET A 174 -3.50 -47.69 5.24
N ALA A 175 -2.26 -48.02 5.62
CA ALA A 175 -1.68 -49.36 5.39
C ALA A 175 -0.31 -49.45 6.09
N GLY A 176 -0.12 -50.48 6.91
CA GLY A 176 1.15 -50.82 7.52
C GLY A 176 1.44 -52.31 7.33
N SER A 177 2.74 -52.61 7.40
CA SER A 177 3.33 -53.89 7.88
C SER A 177 3.17 -55.09 6.94
N SER A 178 4.11 -56.02 6.76
CA SER A 178 5.49 -56.24 7.21
C SER A 178 5.94 -57.59 6.62
N VAL A 179 7.21 -57.67 6.19
CA VAL A 179 8.24 -58.67 6.54
C VAL A 179 7.87 -60.18 6.52
N VAL A 180 8.64 -60.99 5.76
CA VAL A 180 9.57 -62.07 6.23
C VAL A 180 9.99 -62.97 5.02
N SER A 181 11.30 -63.11 4.83
CA SER A 181 12.07 -63.99 3.90
C SER A 181 12.11 -65.48 4.38
N PRO A 182 13.03 -66.40 3.97
CA PRO A 182 14.02 -66.53 2.86
C PRO A 182 13.89 -67.91 2.11
N ALA A 183 14.66 -68.32 1.09
CA ALA A 183 16.06 -68.81 1.14
C ALA A 183 16.43 -69.59 -0.18
N VAL A 184 17.70 -69.46 -0.65
CA VAL A 184 18.65 -70.54 -1.08
C VAL A 184 18.32 -71.29 -2.42
N ARG A 185 19.17 -71.53 -3.45
CA ARG A 185 20.63 -71.83 -3.58
C ARG A 185 21.08 -71.90 -5.09
N GLU A 186 22.39 -71.73 -5.33
CA GLU A 186 23.30 -72.35 -6.35
C GLU A 186 22.91 -72.40 -7.86
N GLY A 187 23.77 -72.15 -8.86
CA GLY A 187 25.22 -71.92 -8.97
C GLY A 187 25.60 -71.48 -10.40
N GLY A 188 26.82 -70.96 -10.59
CA GLY A 188 27.42 -70.72 -11.93
C GLY A 188 28.27 -71.91 -12.39
N PRO A 189 29.30 -71.72 -13.24
CA PRO A 189 29.35 -71.04 -14.54
C PRO A 189 29.93 -71.98 -15.64
N VAL A 190 29.78 -71.69 -16.94
CA VAL A 190 30.68 -72.26 -17.98
C VAL A 190 31.01 -71.19 -19.03
N VAL A 191 32.30 -70.88 -19.08
CA VAL A 191 32.99 -70.10 -20.11
C VAL A 191 33.46 -71.06 -21.19
N LEU A 192 33.12 -70.82 -22.46
CA LEU A 192 33.92 -71.24 -23.62
C LEU A 192 33.84 -70.15 -24.71
N SER A 193 35.02 -69.66 -25.08
CA SER A 193 35.38 -68.91 -26.29
C SER A 193 36.66 -69.59 -26.81
N PRO A 194 37.19 -69.33 -28.02
CA PRO A 194 36.70 -68.55 -29.16
C PRO A 194 37.00 -69.23 -30.54
N GLU A 195 36.90 -68.44 -31.61
CA GLU A 195 37.68 -68.53 -32.87
C GLU A 195 37.27 -69.51 -33.98
N LYS A 196 36.57 -68.97 -34.99
CA LYS A 196 37.06 -68.75 -36.38
C LYS A 196 35.88 -68.58 -37.31
N GLN A 197 35.76 -67.39 -37.92
CA GLN A 197 35.65 -67.21 -39.37
C GLN A 197 35.30 -65.75 -39.66
N LEU A 198 36.38 -64.98 -39.88
CA LEU A 198 36.34 -63.74 -40.61
C LEU A 198 36.09 -64.03 -42.10
N SER A 199 35.43 -63.06 -42.74
CA SER A 199 35.51 -62.68 -44.16
C SER A 199 34.43 -63.17 -45.13
N ARG A 200 33.87 -62.16 -45.85
CA ARG A 200 32.81 -62.14 -46.87
C ARG A 200 31.40 -62.11 -46.23
N THR A 201 30.66 -61.00 -46.25
CA THR A 201 30.20 -60.31 -47.46
C THR A 201 29.90 -58.83 -47.15
N ILE A 202 30.68 -57.92 -47.72
CA ILE A 202 30.27 -56.53 -48.00
C ILE A 202 29.73 -56.57 -49.42
N VAL A 203 28.46 -56.23 -49.63
CA VAL A 203 27.85 -55.56 -50.80
C VAL A 203 26.33 -55.58 -50.59
N ALA A 204 25.68 -54.45 -50.90
CA ALA A 204 24.23 -54.20 -50.96
C ALA A 204 23.57 -53.60 -49.69
N THR A 205 23.79 -52.29 -49.48
CA THR A 205 22.74 -51.39 -48.98
C THR A 205 22.86 -50.05 -49.69
N ASP A 206 22.42 -50.01 -50.95
CA ASP A 206 22.11 -48.77 -51.66
C ASP A 206 20.70 -48.96 -52.21
N GLU A 207 19.71 -48.48 -51.46
CA GLU A 207 18.38 -48.05 -51.91
C GLU A 207 17.53 -47.72 -50.67
N LEU A 208 17.95 -46.68 -49.93
CA LEU A 208 17.00 -45.91 -49.12
C LEU A 208 16.10 -45.19 -50.13
N ARG A 209 14.86 -45.67 -50.30
CA ARG A 209 13.89 -45.08 -51.21
C ARG A 209 13.79 -43.58 -50.93
N ALA A 210 13.93 -42.78 -51.99
CA ALA A 210 13.86 -41.32 -51.93
C ALA A 210 12.60 -40.81 -51.21
N GLU A 211 11.53 -41.61 -51.15
CA GLU A 211 10.26 -41.30 -50.48
C GLU A 211 10.39 -41.11 -48.95
N ASP A 212 11.24 -41.86 -48.25
CA ASP A 212 11.40 -41.74 -46.79
C ASP A 212 12.21 -40.50 -46.38
N SER A 213 13.07 -40.02 -47.28
CA SER A 213 13.85 -38.80 -47.06
C SER A 213 12.97 -37.55 -47.03
N TRP A 214 11.87 -37.52 -47.78
CA TRP A 214 10.94 -36.39 -47.82
C TRP A 214 10.17 -36.21 -46.51
N CYS A 215 9.80 -37.29 -45.83
CA CYS A 215 9.12 -37.23 -44.54
C CYS A 215 10.04 -36.63 -43.45
N LEU A 216 11.31 -37.04 -43.42
CA LEU A 216 12.30 -36.48 -42.49
C LEU A 216 12.58 -35.00 -42.77
N ILE A 217 12.71 -34.63 -44.05
CA ILE A 217 12.88 -33.23 -44.46
C ILE A 217 11.66 -32.40 -44.05
N ALA A 218 10.44 -32.89 -44.28
CA ALA A 218 9.21 -32.20 -43.91
C ALA A 218 9.06 -32.03 -42.39
N SER A 219 9.34 -33.06 -41.59
CA SER A 219 9.33 -32.97 -40.12
C SER A 219 10.38 -32.00 -39.60
N PHE A 220 11.57 -31.97 -40.22
CA PHE A 220 12.64 -31.04 -39.85
C PHE A 220 12.27 -29.59 -40.19
N ILE A 221 11.68 -29.35 -41.37
CA ILE A 221 11.17 -28.03 -41.78
C ILE A 221 10.07 -27.57 -40.82
N ALA A 222 9.13 -28.46 -40.46
CA ALA A 222 8.06 -28.13 -39.52
C ALA A 222 8.59 -27.79 -38.12
N LEU A 223 9.55 -28.57 -37.60
CA LEU A 223 10.22 -28.29 -36.34
C LEU A 223 10.97 -26.95 -36.38
N PHE A 224 11.72 -26.70 -37.45
CA PHE A 224 12.47 -25.47 -37.64
C PHE A 224 11.56 -24.24 -37.72
N LEU A 225 10.44 -24.35 -38.45
CA LEU A 225 9.41 -23.30 -38.51
C LEU A 225 8.76 -23.07 -37.14
N GLY A 226 8.46 -24.12 -36.39
CA GLY A 226 7.91 -24.03 -35.03
C GLY A 226 8.86 -23.33 -34.06
N VAL A 227 10.14 -23.71 -34.05
CA VAL A 227 11.18 -23.08 -33.22
C VAL A 227 11.41 -21.63 -33.64
N ARG A 228 11.48 -21.35 -34.95
CA ARG A 228 11.64 -19.99 -35.47
C ARG A 228 10.46 -19.10 -35.08
N PHE A 229 9.23 -19.61 -35.13
CA PHE A 229 8.04 -18.89 -34.71
C PHE A 229 8.08 -18.55 -33.21
N LEU A 230 8.44 -19.52 -32.35
CA LEU A 230 8.60 -19.28 -30.91
C LEU A 230 9.68 -18.24 -30.60
N LEU A 231 10.81 -18.29 -31.31
CA LEU A 231 11.90 -17.30 -31.16
C LEU A 231 11.47 -15.91 -31.63
N VAL A 232 10.74 -15.80 -32.74
CA VAL A 232 10.21 -14.50 -33.22
C VAL A 232 9.24 -13.91 -32.20
N VAL A 233 8.37 -14.72 -31.59
CA VAL A 233 7.44 -14.26 -30.54
C VAL A 233 8.20 -13.79 -29.29
N ASP A 234 9.20 -14.56 -28.83
CA ASP A 234 10.01 -14.20 -27.65
C ASP A 234 10.87 -12.94 -27.90
N VAL A 235 11.54 -12.85 -29.05
CA VAL A 235 12.33 -11.66 -29.44
C VAL A 235 11.42 -10.44 -29.57
N SER A 236 10.25 -10.56 -30.20
CA SER A 236 9.29 -9.45 -30.32
C SER A 236 8.75 -9.00 -28.96
N ALA A 237 8.60 -9.90 -28.00
CA ALA A 237 8.20 -9.56 -26.63
C ALA A 237 9.34 -8.85 -25.88
N LYS A 238 10.58 -9.33 -26.02
CA LYS A 238 11.77 -8.70 -25.43
C LYS A 238 12.04 -7.31 -26.00
N LEU A 239 11.90 -7.12 -27.31
CA LEU A 239 12.05 -5.82 -27.97
C LEU A 239 10.99 -4.84 -27.45
N ARG A 240 9.72 -5.24 -27.41
CA ARG A 240 8.65 -4.40 -26.86
C ARG A 240 8.85 -4.05 -25.39
N LYS A 241 9.32 -5.00 -24.57
CA LYS A 241 9.67 -4.73 -23.17
C LYS A 241 10.81 -3.72 -23.06
N ALA A 242 11.86 -3.86 -23.87
CA ALA A 242 12.99 -2.92 -23.87
C ALA A 242 12.58 -1.53 -24.36
N GLU A 243 11.73 -1.43 -25.39
CA GLU A 243 11.14 -0.18 -25.87
C GLU A 243 10.27 0.47 -24.80
N PHE A 244 9.42 -0.31 -24.12
CA PHE A 244 8.60 0.17 -23.02
C PHE A 244 9.46 0.67 -21.85
N GLU A 245 10.47 -0.10 -21.41
CA GLU A 245 11.38 0.34 -20.35
C GLU A 245 12.13 1.63 -20.73
N LYS A 246 12.58 1.75 -21.99
CA LYS A 246 13.20 2.98 -22.51
C LYS A 246 12.22 4.15 -22.45
N ARG A 247 11.00 3.96 -22.95
CA ARG A 247 9.93 4.97 -22.93
C ARG A 247 9.59 5.42 -21.50
N MET A 248 9.54 4.49 -20.55
CA MET A 248 9.30 4.79 -19.15
C MET A 248 10.44 5.58 -18.51
N ARG A 249 11.70 5.32 -18.89
CA ARG A 249 12.85 6.14 -18.46
C ARG A 249 12.73 7.56 -19.00
N GLU A 250 12.44 7.71 -20.30
CA GLU A 250 12.21 9.02 -20.92
C GLU A 250 11.04 9.77 -20.28
N SER A 251 9.93 9.08 -19.98
CA SER A 251 8.78 9.63 -19.25
C SER A 251 9.17 10.14 -17.86
N ARG A 252 9.96 9.36 -17.10
CA ARG A 252 10.46 9.76 -15.76
C ARG A 252 11.42 10.95 -15.82
N GLU A 253 12.28 11.02 -16.83
CA GLU A 253 13.17 12.16 -17.04
C GLU A 253 12.36 13.43 -17.39
N LYS A 254 11.39 13.31 -18.31
CA LYS A 254 10.45 14.40 -18.63
C LYS A 254 9.70 14.85 -17.38
N ARG A 255 9.20 13.91 -16.56
CA ARG A 255 8.56 14.20 -15.26
C ARG A 255 9.46 15.01 -14.36
N ARG A 256 10.68 14.54 -14.10
CA ARG A 256 11.66 15.26 -13.26
C ARG A 256 11.91 16.67 -13.79
N SER A 257 12.06 16.83 -15.12
CA SER A 257 12.28 18.15 -15.74
C SER A 257 11.08 19.10 -15.59
N LEU A 258 9.86 18.58 -15.67
CA LEU A 258 8.63 19.37 -15.54
C LEU A 258 8.34 19.72 -14.09
N THR A 259 8.53 18.77 -13.17
CA THR A 259 8.41 19.03 -11.74
C THR A 259 9.43 20.08 -11.28
N ALA A 260 10.68 19.98 -11.70
CA ALA A 260 11.70 20.99 -11.37
C ALA A 260 11.36 22.38 -11.95
N ARG A 261 10.87 22.46 -13.21
CA ARG A 261 10.43 23.72 -13.82
C ARG A 261 9.20 24.31 -13.13
N SER A 262 8.24 23.47 -12.73
CA SER A 262 7.03 23.87 -12.02
C SER A 262 7.38 24.43 -10.63
N ALA A 263 8.24 23.74 -9.88
CA ALA A 263 8.77 24.20 -8.60
C ALA A 263 9.54 25.53 -8.72
N ALA A 264 10.37 25.69 -9.75
CA ALA A 264 11.10 26.94 -10.00
C ALA A 264 10.19 28.15 -10.28
N ARG A 265 8.95 27.91 -10.73
CA ARG A 265 7.92 28.96 -10.94
C ARG A 265 7.02 29.17 -9.73
N GLY A 266 7.19 28.40 -8.65
CA GLY A 266 6.27 28.39 -7.52
C GLY A 266 4.89 27.86 -7.87
N GLU A 267 4.76 27.06 -8.94
CA GLU A 267 3.49 26.40 -9.25
C GLU A 267 3.21 25.33 -8.17
N PRO A 268 1.96 25.21 -7.69
CA PRO A 268 1.62 24.26 -6.64
C PRO A 268 1.85 22.83 -7.13
N GLU A 269 2.61 22.05 -6.35
CA GLU A 269 2.87 20.66 -6.69
C GLU A 269 1.59 19.82 -6.58
N VAL A 270 0.74 20.12 -5.60
CA VAL A 270 -0.49 19.37 -5.30
C VAL A 270 -1.68 20.04 -5.98
N LEU A 271 -2.40 19.27 -6.79
CA LEU A 271 -3.71 19.68 -7.29
C LEU A 271 -4.75 19.51 -6.19
N SER A 272 -5.23 20.63 -5.67
CA SER A 272 -6.30 20.67 -4.68
C SER A 272 -7.66 20.54 -5.36
N TYR A 273 -8.57 19.81 -4.72
CA TYR A 273 -9.99 19.91 -5.02
C TYR A 273 -10.49 21.24 -4.43
N HIS A 274 -11.34 21.95 -5.16
CA HIS A 274 -12.07 23.12 -4.68
C HIS A 274 -13.24 22.65 -3.83
N VAL A 275 -12.92 22.32 -2.60
CA VAL A 275 -13.89 21.82 -1.64
C VAL A 275 -14.61 23.00 -0.99
N PRO A 276 -15.95 23.08 -1.07
CA PRO A 276 -16.70 24.08 -0.33
C PRO A 276 -16.42 23.99 1.16
N ARG A 277 -16.10 25.12 1.78
CA ARG A 277 -15.82 25.20 3.21
C ARG A 277 -17.06 25.65 3.95
N PHE A 278 -17.46 24.88 4.96
CA PHE A 278 -18.69 25.15 5.71
C PHE A 278 -18.39 25.69 7.11
N ILE A 279 -19.22 26.64 7.53
CA ILE A 279 -19.31 27.03 8.94
C ILE A 279 -20.31 26.07 9.60
N PRO A 280 -19.98 25.49 10.78
CA PRO A 280 -20.86 24.55 11.47
C PRO A 280 -22.15 25.19 12.00
N LEU A 281 -22.19 26.54 12.10
CA LEU A 281 -23.34 27.33 12.50
C LEU A 281 -24.03 27.98 11.29
N SER A 282 -25.37 28.05 11.35
CA SER A 282 -26.18 28.87 10.46
C SER A 282 -25.96 30.37 10.74
N GLN A 283 -26.37 31.23 9.80
CA GLN A 283 -26.26 32.68 9.97
C GLN A 283 -27.00 33.18 11.21
N ARG A 284 -28.21 32.66 11.45
CA ARG A 284 -29.01 32.99 12.64
C ARG A 284 -28.28 32.60 13.94
N GLU A 285 -27.70 31.41 13.98
CA GLU A 285 -26.96 30.95 15.18
C GLU A 285 -25.69 31.77 15.40
N LEU A 286 -24.98 32.16 14.34
CA LEU A 286 -23.85 33.09 14.44
C LEU A 286 -24.28 34.45 15.00
N ASP A 287 -25.43 34.97 14.58
CA ASP A 287 -25.98 36.24 15.07
C ASP A 287 -26.40 36.12 16.54
N ASP A 288 -27.00 34.99 16.94
CA ASP A 288 -27.37 34.70 18.33
C ASP A 288 -26.13 34.60 19.24
N VAL A 289 -25.07 33.90 18.78
CA VAL A 289 -23.79 33.79 19.49
C VAL A 289 -23.11 35.16 19.60
N ALA A 290 -23.04 35.91 18.50
CA ALA A 290 -22.44 37.25 18.49
C ALA A 290 -23.22 38.21 19.40
N THR A 291 -24.55 38.16 19.38
CA THR A 291 -25.40 38.97 20.27
C THR A 291 -25.19 38.61 21.74
N ALA A 292 -25.06 37.31 22.06
CA ALA A 292 -24.79 36.87 23.43
C ALA A 292 -23.41 37.34 23.92
N LEU A 293 -22.38 37.27 23.08
CA LEU A 293 -21.03 37.76 23.40
C LEU A 293 -20.97 39.29 23.45
N ALA A 294 -21.70 40.01 22.60
CA ALA A 294 -21.76 41.47 22.63
C ALA A 294 -22.40 42.02 23.92
N ARG A 295 -23.21 41.21 24.61
CA ARG A 295 -23.76 41.53 25.93
C ARG A 295 -22.80 41.26 27.08
N ALA A 296 -21.64 40.64 26.81
CA ALA A 296 -20.57 40.54 27.79
C ALA A 296 -19.94 41.92 27.96
N TYR A 297 -20.47 42.70 28.90
CA TYR A 297 -19.92 44.00 29.27
C TYR A 297 -19.05 43.86 30.50
N GLU A 298 -17.93 44.59 30.51
CA GLU A 298 -17.23 44.94 31.73
C GLU A 298 -17.71 46.30 32.18
N GLU A 299 -18.10 46.40 33.46
CA GLU A 299 -18.29 47.67 34.14
C GLU A 299 -16.94 48.13 34.66
N HIS A 300 -16.53 49.32 34.24
CA HIS A 300 -15.33 49.99 34.73
C HIS A 300 -15.66 51.45 35.05
N ALA A 301 -14.75 52.11 35.77
CA ALA A 301 -14.83 53.55 35.96
C ALA A 301 -14.76 54.23 34.60
N GLY A 302 -15.84 54.91 34.22
CA GLY A 302 -15.88 55.72 33.01
C GLY A 302 -14.98 56.94 33.09
N GLU A 303 -14.90 57.69 32.00
CA GLU A 303 -14.15 58.95 31.98
C GLU A 303 -14.93 60.10 32.65
N ASP A 304 -16.26 59.93 32.79
CA ASP A 304 -17.15 60.92 33.38
C ASP A 304 -17.17 60.82 34.90
N LEU A 305 -16.75 61.91 35.56
CA LEU A 305 -16.74 62.03 37.01
C LEU A 305 -18.19 62.13 37.54
N ASP A 306 -18.57 61.25 38.46
CA ASP A 306 -19.79 61.42 39.24
C ASP A 306 -19.52 62.47 40.32
N VAL A 307 -19.92 63.71 40.05
CA VAL A 307 -19.64 64.84 40.95
C VAL A 307 -20.28 64.62 42.32
N GLY A 308 -21.48 64.03 42.38
CA GLY A 308 -22.18 63.78 43.64
C GLY A 308 -21.44 62.76 44.48
N GLU A 309 -21.18 61.58 43.91
CA GLU A 309 -20.49 60.50 44.60
C GLU A 309 -19.04 60.88 44.93
N THR A 310 -18.37 61.67 44.08
CA THR A 310 -17.03 62.20 44.35
C THR A 310 -17.01 63.12 45.57
N VAL A 311 -18.00 64.01 45.71
CA VAL A 311 -18.10 64.90 46.86
C VAL A 311 -18.33 64.08 48.13
N GLU A 312 -19.26 63.11 48.09
CA GLU A 312 -19.53 62.23 49.24
C GLU A 312 -18.30 61.40 49.63
N ALA A 313 -17.62 60.77 48.66
CA ALA A 313 -16.41 59.98 48.88
C ALA A 313 -15.26 60.84 49.41
N THR A 314 -15.12 62.07 48.92
CA THR A 314 -14.11 63.04 49.39
C THR A 314 -14.39 63.47 50.83
N VAL A 315 -15.66 63.76 51.17
CA VAL A 315 -16.07 64.09 52.54
C VAL A 315 -15.85 62.92 53.48
N ALA A 316 -16.24 61.70 53.09
CA ALA A 316 -16.01 60.48 53.85
C ALA A 316 -14.52 60.19 54.06
N SER A 317 -13.68 60.58 53.09
CA SER A 317 -12.21 60.47 53.16
C SER A 317 -11.55 61.61 53.97
N GLY A 318 -12.32 62.39 54.73
CA GLY A 318 -11.80 63.50 55.55
C GLY A 318 -11.31 64.70 54.74
N GLY A 319 -11.90 64.95 53.57
CA GLY A 319 -11.54 66.04 52.67
C GLY A 319 -10.40 65.72 51.69
N ARG A 320 -9.84 64.50 51.72
CA ARG A 320 -8.93 64.04 50.68
C ARG A 320 -9.72 63.75 49.40
N PHE A 321 -9.35 64.40 48.30
CA PHE A 321 -10.01 64.21 47.01
C PHE A 321 -9.98 62.74 46.59
N SER A 322 -11.18 62.15 46.47
CA SER A 322 -11.41 60.75 46.13
C SER A 322 -12.41 60.71 44.97
N PRO A 323 -11.94 60.75 43.71
CA PRO A 323 -12.81 60.80 42.55
C PRO A 323 -13.61 59.49 42.41
N ALA A 324 -14.91 59.63 42.23
CA ALA A 324 -15.82 58.58 41.81
C ALA A 324 -16.27 58.87 40.39
N PHE A 325 -16.27 57.84 39.53
CA PHE A 325 -16.63 57.97 38.12
C PHE A 325 -17.89 57.16 37.85
N HIS A 326 -18.74 57.65 36.94
CA HIS A 326 -19.87 56.88 36.46
C HIS A 326 -19.38 55.56 35.86
N ALA A 327 -20.12 54.47 36.10
CA ALA A 327 -19.80 53.19 35.49
C ALA A 327 -19.95 53.29 33.96
N ALA A 328 -18.86 53.06 33.23
CA ALA A 328 -18.89 52.85 31.79
C ALA A 328 -18.94 51.34 31.51
N ARG A 329 -19.54 50.99 30.37
CA ARG A 329 -19.57 49.61 29.87
C ARG A 329 -18.76 49.52 28.60
N SER A 330 -17.69 48.74 28.60
CA SER A 330 -17.05 48.30 27.36
C SER A 330 -17.38 46.84 27.09
N SER A 331 -17.36 46.46 25.81
CA SER A 331 -17.35 45.06 25.44
C SER A 331 -16.14 44.36 26.06
N ARG A 332 -16.38 43.29 26.81
CA ARG A 332 -15.34 42.40 27.33
C ARG A 332 -14.55 41.81 26.17
N THR A 333 -13.22 41.80 26.30
CA THR A 333 -12.37 41.10 25.33
C THR A 333 -12.52 39.59 25.55
N LEU A 334 -12.67 38.82 24.48
CA LEU A 334 -12.70 37.37 24.52
C LEU A 334 -11.30 36.80 24.24
N LEU A 335 -10.72 36.05 25.18
CA LEU A 335 -9.54 35.23 24.95
C LEU A 335 -9.97 33.85 24.46
N VAL A 336 -9.53 33.43 23.27
CA VAL A 336 -9.85 32.13 22.69
C VAL A 336 -8.60 31.29 22.55
N LEU A 337 -8.60 30.10 23.16
CA LEU A 337 -7.55 29.10 23.05
C LEU A 337 -8.06 27.93 22.21
N VAL A 338 -7.38 27.63 21.11
CA VAL A 338 -7.74 26.54 20.21
C VAL A 338 -6.67 25.47 20.25
N ASP A 339 -7.07 24.25 20.59
CA ASP A 339 -6.22 23.08 20.46
C ASP A 339 -6.05 22.75 18.97
N ILE A 340 -4.81 22.68 18.50
CA ILE A 340 -4.50 22.26 17.13
C ILE A 340 -4.00 20.81 17.08
N GLU A 341 -3.95 20.11 18.21
CA GLU A 341 -3.49 18.73 18.31
C GLU A 341 -2.18 18.48 17.53
N ASN A 342 -2.25 17.77 16.41
CA ASN A 342 -1.14 17.48 15.49
C ASN A 342 -1.12 18.44 14.29
N ASP A 343 -1.31 19.74 14.54
CA ASP A 343 -1.47 20.83 13.56
C ASP A 343 -2.81 20.87 12.80
N ASP A 344 -3.55 19.77 12.78
CA ASP A 344 -4.92 19.72 12.27
C ASP A 344 -5.73 18.64 13.01
N HIS A 345 -7.06 18.76 12.95
CA HIS A 345 -8.00 17.77 13.47
C HIS A 345 -9.40 18.00 12.86
N PRO A 346 -10.34 17.05 12.98
CA PRO A 346 -11.60 17.06 12.24
C PRO A 346 -12.50 18.30 12.38
N TRP A 347 -12.34 19.05 13.46
CA TRP A 347 -13.18 20.19 13.80
C TRP A 347 -12.47 21.55 13.63
N LEU A 348 -11.14 21.56 13.46
CA LEU A 348 -10.33 22.78 13.49
C LEU A 348 -10.78 23.80 12.44
N GLY A 349 -10.91 23.36 11.18
CA GLY A 349 -11.34 24.24 10.10
C GLY A 349 -12.73 24.85 10.33
N GLY A 350 -13.66 24.09 10.92
CA GLY A 350 -14.98 24.59 11.29
C GLY A 350 -14.93 25.60 12.44
N VAL A 351 -14.10 25.35 13.45
CA VAL A 351 -13.83 26.27 14.57
C VAL A 351 -13.27 27.59 14.07
N GLU A 352 -12.20 27.57 13.28
CA GLU A 352 -11.54 28.79 12.81
C GLU A 352 -12.46 29.67 11.98
N ARG A 353 -13.22 29.06 11.05
CA ARG A 353 -14.22 29.79 10.24
C ARG A 353 -15.35 30.38 11.08
N THR A 354 -15.77 29.67 12.14
CA THR A 354 -16.77 30.19 13.08
C THR A 354 -16.25 31.43 13.80
N LEU A 355 -15.02 31.35 14.33
CA LEU A 355 -14.39 32.48 15.02
C LEU A 355 -14.17 33.67 14.07
N ASP A 356 -13.83 33.43 12.81
CA ASP A 356 -13.72 34.48 11.78
C ASP A 356 -15.07 35.13 11.49
N ALA A 357 -16.12 34.34 11.37
CA ALA A 357 -17.48 34.85 11.16
C ALA A 357 -18.00 35.66 12.35
N LEU A 358 -17.62 35.30 13.59
CA LEU A 358 -17.92 36.08 14.80
C LEU A 358 -17.11 37.39 14.83
N ARG A 359 -15.83 37.36 14.44
CA ARG A 359 -15.01 38.57 14.33
C ARG A 359 -15.61 39.58 13.34
N LEU A 360 -16.09 39.10 12.19
CA LEU A 360 -16.78 39.93 11.20
C LEU A 360 -18.09 40.56 11.73
N ARG A 361 -18.66 40.01 12.80
CA ARG A 361 -19.84 40.55 13.52
C ARG A 361 -19.47 41.46 14.69
N GLY A 362 -18.19 41.84 14.81
CA GLY A 362 -17.72 42.76 15.85
C GLY A 362 -17.35 42.10 17.18
N VAL A 363 -17.29 40.77 17.26
CA VAL A 363 -16.78 40.10 18.46
C VAL A 363 -15.27 40.31 18.57
N LEU A 364 -14.84 41.03 19.61
CA LEU A 364 -13.43 41.30 19.90
C LEU A 364 -12.79 40.06 20.55
N ALA A 365 -12.12 39.25 19.74
CA ALA A 365 -11.47 38.03 20.18
C ALA A 365 -9.96 38.02 19.92
N THR A 366 -9.17 37.78 20.97
CA THR A 366 -7.73 37.48 20.85
C THR A 366 -7.55 35.97 20.83
N ARG A 367 -6.84 35.44 19.82
CA ARG A 367 -6.73 34.00 19.59
C ARG A 367 -5.32 33.47 19.79
N TYR A 368 -5.22 32.33 20.47
CA TYR A 368 -4.00 31.55 20.61
C TYR A 368 -4.25 30.08 20.26
N ARG A 369 -3.21 29.40 19.82
CA ARG A 369 -3.19 27.96 19.51
C ARG A 369 -2.30 27.23 20.50
N PHE A 370 -2.65 26.01 20.86
CA PHE A 370 -1.83 25.11 21.68
C PHE A 370 -1.97 23.67 21.21
N LYS A 371 -1.08 22.76 21.64
CA LYS A 371 -1.13 21.34 21.28
C LYS A 371 -1.43 20.49 22.51
N HIS A 372 -2.65 19.96 22.61
CA HIS A 372 -3.18 19.11 23.70
C HIS A 372 -3.24 19.77 25.08
N ARG A 373 -2.20 20.50 25.50
CA ARG A 373 -2.11 21.19 26.79
C ARG A 373 -1.78 22.66 26.58
N PRO A 374 -2.40 23.58 27.34
CA PRO A 374 -2.19 25.01 27.17
C PRO A 374 -0.89 25.52 27.83
N ASN A 375 0.18 24.71 27.85
CA ASN A 375 1.45 25.09 28.50
C ASN A 375 2.28 26.04 27.61
N ALA A 376 2.17 25.90 26.29
CA ALA A 376 2.79 26.77 25.30
C ALA A 376 1.72 27.25 24.32
N LEU A 377 1.51 28.55 24.28
CA LEU A 377 0.42 29.19 23.52
C LEU A 377 1.01 30.10 22.46
N PHE A 378 0.60 29.87 21.22
CA PHE A 378 1.10 30.59 20.04
C PHE A 378 0.03 31.54 19.53
N SER A 379 0.31 32.84 19.47
CA SER A 379 -0.63 33.79 18.90
C SER A 379 -0.84 33.50 17.41
N VAL A 380 -2.09 33.61 16.94
CA VAL A 380 -2.41 33.45 15.50
C VAL A 380 -1.71 34.52 14.64
N GLY A 381 -1.39 35.69 15.22
CA GLY A 381 -0.61 36.75 14.55
C GLY A 381 0.89 36.50 14.50
N GLY A 382 1.37 35.37 15.04
CA GLY A 382 2.79 35.10 15.24
C GLY A 382 3.34 35.74 16.53
N GLY A 383 4.62 35.48 16.80
CA GLY A 383 5.31 35.95 18.01
C GLY A 383 5.93 34.82 18.81
N ALA A 384 6.62 35.19 19.90
CA ALA A 384 7.15 34.21 20.85
C ALA A 384 5.99 33.46 21.54
N PRO A 385 6.17 32.18 21.89
CA PRO A 385 5.18 31.46 22.67
C PRO A 385 4.97 32.12 24.04
N SER A 386 3.72 32.24 24.45
CA SER A 386 3.32 32.69 25.79
C SER A 386 3.00 31.48 26.66
N SER A 387 3.24 31.57 27.96
CA SER A 387 2.70 30.62 28.92
C SER A 387 1.25 30.96 29.27
N PHE A 388 0.50 30.01 29.82
CA PHE A 388 -0.85 30.31 30.34
C PHE A 388 -0.81 31.32 31.49
N ASP A 389 0.26 31.33 32.29
CA ASP A 389 0.48 32.31 33.36
C ASP A 389 0.65 33.73 32.81
N ASP A 390 1.34 33.90 31.68
CA ASP A 390 1.48 35.20 31.04
C ASP A 390 0.12 35.70 30.52
N LEU A 391 -0.69 34.79 29.96
CA LEU A 391 -2.03 35.13 29.50
C LEU A 391 -2.97 35.44 30.65
N SER A 392 -2.92 34.71 31.75
CA SER A 392 -3.78 34.94 32.93
C SER A 392 -3.50 36.30 33.58
N ARG A 393 -2.23 36.72 33.63
CA ARG A 393 -1.84 38.06 34.11
C ARG A 393 -2.27 39.18 33.16
N ARG A 394 -2.18 38.94 31.85
CA ARG A 394 -2.50 39.96 30.82
C ARG A 394 -4.00 40.11 30.57
N PHE A 395 -4.75 39.01 30.66
CA PHE A 395 -6.16 38.91 30.31
C PHE A 395 -7.03 38.46 31.49
N GLY A 396 -6.61 38.71 32.73
CA GLY A 396 -7.33 38.28 33.94
C GLY A 396 -8.81 38.66 33.89
N ASP A 397 -9.16 39.90 33.60
CA ASP A 397 -10.58 40.28 33.63
C ASP A 397 -11.39 39.83 32.39
N SER A 398 -10.73 39.22 31.40
CA SER A 398 -11.36 38.80 30.14
C SER A 398 -12.18 37.51 30.26
N ALA A 399 -13.05 37.28 29.28
CA ALA A 399 -13.75 36.00 29.11
C ALA A 399 -12.82 34.99 28.45
N LEU A 400 -12.76 33.75 28.93
CA LEU A 400 -11.91 32.69 28.38
C LEU A 400 -12.75 31.59 27.73
N LEU A 401 -12.52 31.37 26.43
CA LEU A 401 -13.05 30.23 25.69
C LEU A 401 -11.92 29.27 25.31
N ILE A 402 -11.98 28.03 25.78
CA ILE A 402 -11.06 26.95 25.37
C ILE A 402 -11.82 26.00 24.43
N ILE A 403 -11.24 25.69 23.28
CA ILE A 403 -11.79 24.74 22.31
C ILE A 403 -10.79 23.59 22.16
N SER A 404 -11.15 22.40 22.65
CA SER A 404 -10.25 21.23 22.66
C SER A 404 -11.05 19.95 22.85
N GLU A 405 -10.71 18.87 22.13
CA GLU A 405 -11.21 17.53 22.44
C GLU A 405 -10.51 16.94 23.67
N HIS A 406 -9.21 17.19 23.77
CA HIS A 406 -8.27 16.52 24.66
C HIS A 406 -7.68 17.49 25.68
N LEU A 407 -8.53 18.06 26.53
CA LEU A 407 -8.07 18.92 27.62
C LEU A 407 -7.72 18.08 28.86
N ASP A 408 -6.45 18.08 29.25
CA ASP A 408 -5.96 17.39 30.43
C ASP A 408 -5.84 18.35 31.63
N SER A 409 -6.52 18.02 32.73
CA SER A 409 -6.42 18.70 34.03
C SER A 409 -5.16 18.34 34.82
N ARG A 410 -4.35 17.38 34.32
CA ARG A 410 -3.19 16.83 35.02
C ARG A 410 -1.95 16.85 34.13
N ASP A 411 -0.80 17.04 34.77
CA ASP A 411 0.51 16.97 34.15
C ASP A 411 0.98 15.52 33.98
N PHE A 412 2.18 15.31 33.42
CA PHE A 412 2.74 13.98 33.17
C PHE A 412 2.95 13.15 34.45
N ASP A 413 3.17 13.80 35.58
CA ASP A 413 3.37 13.17 36.89
C ASP A 413 2.05 12.95 37.66
N ASP A 414 0.90 13.01 36.96
CA ASP A 414 -0.46 12.90 37.52
C ASP A 414 -0.81 13.99 38.57
N GLN A 415 0.02 15.03 38.68
CA GLN A 415 -0.26 16.20 39.49
C GLN A 415 -1.27 17.12 38.80
N PRO A 416 -2.10 17.88 39.55
CA PRO A 416 -2.96 18.90 38.96
C PRO A 416 -2.15 19.90 38.14
N ALA A 417 -2.53 20.08 36.88
CA ALA A 417 -1.80 20.96 35.99
C ALA A 417 -1.90 22.41 36.47
N THR A 418 -0.78 23.14 36.46
CA THR A 418 -0.70 24.49 37.06
C THR A 418 -1.68 25.47 36.42
N TRP A 419 -1.99 25.30 35.13
CA TRP A 419 -2.92 26.13 34.38
C TRP A 419 -4.37 26.05 34.90
N VAL A 420 -4.76 24.92 35.51
CA VAL A 420 -6.10 24.74 36.07
C VAL A 420 -6.34 25.71 37.23
N GLY A 421 -5.33 25.93 38.08
CA GLY A 421 -5.41 26.91 39.16
C GLY A 421 -5.53 28.36 38.66
N GLN A 422 -4.94 28.63 37.50
CA GLN A 422 -4.96 29.95 36.86
C GLN A 422 -6.30 30.29 36.21
N LEU A 423 -7.22 29.32 36.01
CA LEU A 423 -8.57 29.59 35.51
C LEU A 423 -9.34 30.61 36.35
N ARG A 424 -9.04 30.67 37.66
CA ARG A 424 -9.70 31.60 38.60
C ARG A 424 -9.36 33.07 38.37
N SER A 425 -8.32 33.37 37.61
CA SER A 425 -8.02 34.77 37.27
C SER A 425 -9.02 35.33 36.27
N PHE A 426 -9.67 34.46 35.47
CA PHE A 426 -10.59 34.84 34.40
C PHE A 426 -11.99 35.14 34.93
N ALA A 427 -12.63 36.19 34.42
CA ALA A 427 -13.98 36.58 34.87
C ALA A 427 -15.03 35.48 34.60
N CYS A 428 -14.88 34.77 33.50
CA CYS A 428 -15.73 33.64 33.12
C CYS A 428 -14.96 32.70 32.18
N CYS A 429 -15.23 31.40 32.30
CA CYS A 429 -14.55 30.36 31.54
C CYS A 429 -15.57 29.41 30.89
N ALA A 430 -15.35 29.07 29.63
CA ALA A 430 -16.10 28.04 28.92
C ALA A 430 -15.16 27.11 28.15
N TRP A 431 -15.44 25.82 28.19
CA TRP A 431 -14.78 24.80 27.39
C TRP A 431 -15.77 24.27 26.36
N LEU A 432 -15.50 24.53 25.08
CA LEU A 432 -16.23 23.95 23.98
C LEU A 432 -15.53 22.66 23.53
N ASP A 433 -16.19 21.53 23.72
CA ASP A 433 -15.65 20.21 23.43
C ASP A 433 -16.15 19.71 22.06
N PRO A 434 -15.25 19.57 21.07
CA PRO A 434 -15.55 19.02 19.74
C PRO A 434 -16.18 17.62 19.74
N ASN A 435 -15.89 16.80 20.76
CA ASN A 435 -16.40 15.45 20.84
C ASN A 435 -17.76 15.44 21.57
N PRO A 436 -18.85 15.09 20.87
CA PRO A 436 -20.22 15.26 21.34
C PRO A 436 -20.61 14.33 22.49
N ARG A 437 -19.81 13.29 22.77
CA ARG A 437 -20.18 12.24 23.70
C ARG A 437 -20.24 12.76 25.14
N PRO A 438 -21.12 12.21 25.99
CA PRO A 438 -20.95 12.28 27.43
C PRO A 438 -19.55 11.78 27.78
N PRO A 439 -18.80 12.50 28.63
CA PRO A 439 -17.47 12.07 28.98
C PRO A 439 -17.58 10.78 29.79
N GLY A 440 -17.00 9.69 29.29
CA GLY A 440 -16.95 8.38 29.95
C GLY A 440 -15.60 8.13 30.63
N GLY A 441 -15.58 7.26 31.65
CA GLY A 441 -14.35 6.85 32.35
C GLY A 441 -13.53 8.04 32.87
N ASN A 442 -12.22 8.04 32.59
CA ASN A 442 -11.30 9.10 33.00
C ASN A 442 -11.65 10.47 32.41
N ARG A 443 -12.36 10.53 31.28
CA ARG A 443 -12.81 11.81 30.71
C ARG A 443 -13.89 12.46 31.58
N ALA A 444 -14.76 11.66 32.20
CA ALA A 444 -15.80 12.14 33.10
C ALA A 444 -15.18 12.83 34.31
N VAL A 445 -14.19 12.17 34.92
CA VAL A 445 -13.43 12.67 36.06
C VAL A 445 -12.74 13.98 35.69
N ARG A 446 -12.02 14.02 34.56
CA ARG A 446 -11.38 15.25 34.07
C ARG A 446 -12.36 16.39 33.84
N ALA A 447 -13.51 16.12 33.22
CA ALA A 447 -14.54 17.12 33.00
C ALA A 447 -15.12 17.66 34.31
N GLN A 448 -15.28 16.81 35.33
CA GLN A 448 -15.69 17.23 36.67
C GLN A 448 -14.63 18.07 37.38
N GLU A 449 -13.35 17.68 37.29
CA GLU A 449 -12.23 18.45 37.85
C GLU A 449 -12.14 19.85 37.21
N LEU A 450 -12.25 19.94 35.88
CA LEU A 450 -12.25 21.22 35.17
C LEU A 450 -13.49 22.07 35.50
N ALA A 451 -14.67 21.46 35.59
CA ALA A 451 -15.89 22.16 36.01
C ALA A 451 -15.76 22.72 37.43
N ALA A 452 -15.16 21.96 38.36
CA ALA A 452 -14.88 22.42 39.73
C ALA A 452 -13.87 23.58 39.78
N ALA A 453 -13.01 23.70 38.76
CA ALA A 453 -12.12 24.84 38.56
C ALA A 453 -12.78 26.05 37.87
N GLY A 454 -14.09 25.97 37.55
CA GLY A 454 -14.86 27.05 36.92
C GLY A 454 -14.93 26.96 35.39
N LEU A 455 -14.37 25.92 34.76
CA LEU A 455 -14.40 25.73 33.32
C LEU A 455 -15.57 24.82 32.91
N ALA A 456 -16.73 25.41 32.68
CA ALA A 456 -17.93 24.68 32.28
C ALA A 456 -17.80 24.11 30.86
N ARG A 457 -18.14 22.82 30.68
CA ARG A 457 -18.09 22.11 29.39
C ARG A 457 -19.38 22.33 28.59
N TYR A 458 -19.22 22.62 27.31
CA TYR A 458 -20.29 22.77 26.31
C TYR A 458 -19.98 21.89 25.10
N PRO A 459 -20.96 21.19 24.51
CA PRO A 459 -20.73 20.39 23.32
C PRO A 459 -20.51 21.28 22.08
N PHE A 460 -19.75 20.79 21.10
CA PHE A 460 -19.60 21.46 19.81
C PHE A 460 -20.85 21.29 18.93
N SER A 461 -21.89 22.05 19.28
CA SER A 461 -23.17 22.15 18.57
C SER A 461 -23.65 23.61 18.61
N ALA A 462 -24.67 23.94 17.82
CA ALA A 462 -25.26 25.28 17.84
C ALA A 462 -25.75 25.69 19.25
N ALA A 463 -26.46 24.78 19.93
CA ALA A 463 -26.92 25.00 21.29
C ALA A 463 -25.74 25.19 22.27
N GLY A 464 -24.67 24.41 22.12
CA GLY A 464 -23.47 24.53 22.94
C GLY A 464 -22.71 25.83 22.72
N TRP A 465 -22.58 26.30 21.48
CA TRP A 465 -22.02 27.62 21.16
C TRP A 465 -22.81 28.76 21.80
N ILE A 466 -24.15 28.73 21.68
CA ILE A 466 -25.02 29.76 22.27
C ILE A 466 -24.94 29.73 23.80
N ALA A 467 -24.93 28.55 24.41
CA ALA A 467 -24.83 28.41 25.86
C ALA A 467 -23.45 28.83 26.40
N ALA A 468 -22.37 28.48 25.70
CA ALA A 468 -21.03 28.96 26.02
C ALA A 468 -20.96 30.49 25.92
N ALA A 469 -21.51 31.09 24.86
CA ALA A 469 -21.55 32.54 24.71
C ALA A 469 -22.34 33.25 25.81
N ARG A 470 -23.45 32.66 26.28
CA ARG A 470 -24.22 33.17 27.42
C ARG A 470 -23.44 33.06 28.74
N ALA A 471 -22.77 31.95 28.98
CA ALA A 471 -21.92 31.79 30.16
C ALA A 471 -20.76 32.80 30.17
N LEU A 472 -20.16 33.06 28.99
CA LEU A 472 -19.11 34.05 28.82
C LEU A 472 -19.62 35.50 28.99
N SER A 473 -20.91 35.76 28.82
CA SER A 473 -21.51 37.06 29.13
C SER A 473 -21.98 37.23 30.57
N GLY A 474 -21.65 36.29 31.46
CA GLY A 474 -22.00 36.35 32.88
C GLY A 474 -23.42 35.87 33.20
N VAL A 475 -24.18 35.39 32.20
CA VAL A 475 -25.43 34.67 32.46
C VAL A 475 -25.07 33.33 33.10
N ALA A 476 -25.83 32.92 34.12
CA ALA A 476 -25.60 31.67 34.81
C ALA A 476 -25.43 30.51 33.79
N PRO A 477 -24.38 29.68 33.94
CA PRO A 477 -24.07 28.64 32.98
C PRO A 477 -25.27 27.70 32.85
N THR A 478 -25.85 27.67 31.65
CA THR A 478 -26.92 26.72 31.35
C THR A 478 -26.28 25.38 31.02
N ARG A 479 -26.60 24.34 31.79
CA ARG A 479 -26.16 22.98 31.47
C ARG A 479 -26.85 22.56 30.17
N ILE A 480 -26.05 22.32 29.13
CA ILE A 480 -26.50 21.71 27.88
C ILE A 480 -26.11 20.25 27.94
N GLU A 481 -27.10 19.37 27.84
CA GLU A 481 -26.81 17.95 27.69
C GLU A 481 -26.06 17.72 26.37
N PRO A 482 -24.98 16.93 26.37
CA PRO A 482 -24.27 16.61 25.14
C PRO A 482 -25.23 15.96 24.14
N PRO A 483 -25.17 16.30 22.84
CA PRO A 483 -26.04 15.68 21.86
C PRO A 483 -25.78 14.17 21.82
N GLU A 484 -26.84 13.38 21.96
CA GLU A 484 -26.75 11.94 21.81
C GLU A 484 -26.39 11.60 20.37
N LEU A 485 -25.37 10.76 20.18
CA LEU A 485 -25.12 10.17 18.88
C LEU A 485 -26.30 9.26 18.53
N PRO A 486 -26.77 9.26 17.26
CA PRO A 486 -27.83 8.36 16.86
C PRO A 486 -27.40 6.92 17.12
N ALA A 487 -28.32 6.09 17.60
CA ALA A 487 -28.06 4.68 17.85
C ALA A 487 -27.52 4.02 16.57
N PHE A 488 -26.47 3.22 16.71
CA PHE A 488 -25.80 2.59 15.57
C PHE A 488 -26.61 1.41 15.02
N ASP A 489 -27.77 1.72 14.43
CA ASP A 489 -28.65 0.79 13.75
C ASP A 489 -28.24 0.57 12.29
N ARG A 490 -29.01 -0.26 11.57
CA ARG A 490 -28.73 -0.56 10.16
C ARG A 490 -28.76 0.67 9.25
N GLY A 491 -29.57 1.68 9.57
CA GLY A 491 -29.67 2.91 8.80
C GLY A 491 -28.44 3.79 8.98
N VAL A 492 -28.00 3.98 10.22
CA VAL A 492 -26.77 4.69 10.56
C VAL A 492 -25.55 3.97 10.01
N GLU A 493 -25.46 2.65 10.16
CA GLU A 493 -24.37 1.85 9.58
C GLU A 493 -24.30 2.01 8.06
N ALA A 494 -25.44 1.96 7.37
CA ALA A 494 -25.50 2.16 5.92
C ALA A 494 -25.05 3.58 5.52
N ALA A 495 -25.45 4.61 6.26
CA ALA A 495 -25.06 6.00 6.01
C ALA A 495 -23.55 6.22 6.24
N VAL A 496 -23.01 5.69 7.34
CA VAL A 496 -21.57 5.75 7.65
C VAL A 496 -20.75 5.00 6.60
N ARG A 497 -21.19 3.81 6.19
CA ARG A 497 -20.54 3.04 5.12
C ARG A 497 -20.57 3.79 3.79
N ALA A 498 -21.69 4.42 3.45
CA ALA A 498 -21.81 5.24 2.24
C ALA A 498 -20.85 6.44 2.28
N TRP A 499 -20.71 7.07 3.44
CA TRP A 499 -19.78 8.17 3.66
C TRP A 499 -18.32 7.73 3.53
N ALA A 500 -17.95 6.62 4.18
CA ALA A 500 -16.61 6.04 4.08
C ALA A 500 -16.26 5.61 2.65
N LEU A 501 -17.21 5.02 1.91
CA LEU A 501 -17.01 4.70 0.50
C LEU A 501 -16.75 5.95 -0.32
N THR A 502 -17.55 7.00 -0.13
CA THR A 502 -17.39 8.25 -0.88
C THR A 502 -16.04 8.89 -0.57
N ALA A 503 -15.61 8.85 0.70
CA ALA A 503 -14.29 9.26 1.14
C ALA A 503 -13.16 8.43 0.50
N ALA A 504 -13.34 7.11 0.39
CA ALA A 504 -12.38 6.18 -0.22
C ALA A 504 -12.14 6.44 -1.73
N LEU A 505 -13.02 7.20 -2.38
CA LEU A 505 -12.87 7.63 -3.77
C LEU A 505 -12.13 8.96 -3.93
N VAL A 506 -11.90 9.68 -2.82
CA VAL A 506 -11.10 10.91 -2.79
C VAL A 506 -9.66 10.55 -2.45
N PRO A 507 -8.67 11.01 -3.22
CA PRO A 507 -7.29 10.92 -2.78
C PRO A 507 -7.10 11.88 -1.59
N ASP A 508 -6.78 11.32 -0.43
CA ASP A 508 -6.57 12.04 0.83
C ASP A 508 -7.82 12.84 1.27
N ALA A 509 -8.86 12.12 1.74
CA ALA A 509 -10.13 12.71 2.15
C ALA A 509 -9.98 13.66 3.35
N THR A 510 -9.82 14.96 3.07
CA THR A 510 -9.74 16.03 4.08
C THR A 510 -11.05 16.20 4.85
N TRP A 511 -10.99 16.85 6.02
CA TRP A 511 -12.19 17.11 6.83
C TRP A 511 -13.23 17.98 6.10
N ASP A 512 -12.78 19.00 5.37
CA ASP A 512 -13.65 19.83 4.54
C ASP A 512 -14.33 18.98 3.44
N GLN A 513 -13.61 18.00 2.88
CA GLN A 513 -14.15 17.10 1.86
C GLN A 513 -15.25 16.21 2.42
N LEU A 514 -15.05 15.68 3.62
CA LEU A 514 -16.05 14.85 4.30
C LEU A 514 -17.31 15.66 4.62
N GLU A 515 -17.15 16.89 5.10
CA GLU A 515 -18.27 17.80 5.36
C GLU A 515 -19.01 18.17 4.06
N ALA A 516 -18.28 18.38 2.96
CA ALA A 516 -18.88 18.62 1.64
C ALA A 516 -19.68 17.41 1.14
N ILE A 517 -19.16 16.20 1.29
CA ILE A 517 -19.89 14.96 0.96
C ILE A 517 -21.16 14.85 1.79
N ARG A 518 -21.08 15.09 3.11
CA ARG A 518 -22.20 14.97 4.04
C ARG A 518 -23.34 15.94 3.71
N ARG A 519 -23.01 17.16 3.26
CA ARG A 519 -23.98 18.21 2.91
C ARG A 519 -24.45 18.17 1.47
N ASP A 520 -23.79 17.44 0.57
CA ASP A 520 -24.15 17.46 -0.85
C ASP A 520 -25.51 16.76 -1.09
N PRO A 521 -26.47 17.41 -1.75
CA PRO A 521 -27.79 16.84 -2.04
C PRO A 521 -27.78 15.54 -2.85
N ALA A 522 -26.66 15.19 -3.49
CA ALA A 522 -26.49 13.92 -4.19
C ALA A 522 -26.38 12.72 -3.24
N PHE A 523 -26.15 12.92 -1.94
CA PHE A 523 -26.05 11.86 -0.92
C PHE A 523 -27.08 12.01 0.20
N PRO A 524 -28.39 12.01 -0.11
CA PRO A 524 -29.43 12.15 0.91
C PRO A 524 -29.38 11.03 1.95
N GLU A 525 -28.88 9.85 1.61
CA GLU A 525 -28.67 8.74 2.55
C GLU A 525 -27.63 9.05 3.63
N ILE A 526 -26.68 9.96 3.36
CA ILE A 526 -25.71 10.44 4.33
C ILE A 526 -26.33 11.63 5.09
N GLY A 527 -26.68 12.70 4.38
CA GLY A 527 -27.05 13.97 5.02
C GLY A 527 -28.35 13.94 5.84
N ARG A 528 -29.30 13.04 5.52
CA ARG A 528 -30.55 12.90 6.30
C ARG A 528 -30.36 12.13 7.61
N VAL A 529 -29.45 11.15 7.61
CA VAL A 529 -29.18 10.30 8.78
C VAL A 529 -28.11 10.95 9.65
N LEU A 530 -27.08 11.51 9.01
CA LEU A 530 -25.92 12.14 9.63
C LEU A 530 -25.99 13.67 9.43
N SER A 531 -27.02 14.31 9.99
CA SER A 531 -27.35 15.72 9.78
C SER A 531 -26.41 16.71 10.48
N GLU A 532 -25.77 16.30 11.57
CA GLU A 532 -24.93 17.16 12.40
C GLU A 532 -23.43 16.97 12.12
N PRO A 533 -22.61 18.03 12.23
CA PRO A 533 -21.15 17.93 12.04
C PRO A 533 -20.48 16.92 12.98
N HIS A 534 -20.98 16.80 14.21
CA HIS A 534 -20.40 15.92 15.22
C HIS A 534 -20.65 14.43 14.95
N HIS A 535 -21.55 14.08 14.01
CA HIS A 535 -21.71 12.69 13.55
C HIS A 535 -20.49 12.15 12.81
N LEU A 536 -19.52 12.99 12.46
CA LEU A 536 -18.20 12.55 11.99
C LEU A 536 -17.53 11.57 12.96
N GLN A 537 -17.81 11.67 14.27
CA GLN A 537 -17.32 10.73 15.26
C GLN A 537 -17.72 9.27 14.97
N LEU A 538 -18.94 9.05 14.45
CA LEU A 538 -19.42 7.72 14.07
C LEU A 538 -18.63 7.14 12.90
N LEU A 539 -18.24 7.99 11.94
CA LEU A 539 -17.39 7.58 10.82
C LEU A 539 -16.00 7.18 11.32
N LEU A 540 -15.38 7.98 12.19
CA LEU A 540 -14.06 7.67 12.76
C LEU A 540 -14.09 6.33 13.50
N GLU A 541 -15.04 6.14 14.41
CA GLU A 541 -15.17 4.91 15.20
C GLU A 541 -15.43 3.68 14.34
N TRP A 542 -16.28 3.80 13.33
CA TRP A 542 -16.57 2.71 12.42
C TRP A 542 -15.34 2.32 11.58
N VAL A 543 -14.58 3.30 11.09
CA VAL A 543 -13.32 3.05 10.37
C VAL A 543 -12.30 2.39 11.29
N GLU A 544 -12.14 2.87 12.53
CA GLU A 544 -11.23 2.27 13.52
C GLU A 544 -11.63 0.83 13.86
N ALA A 545 -12.93 0.57 14.04
CA ALA A 545 -13.44 -0.77 14.31
C ALA A 545 -13.22 -1.73 13.13
N CYS A 546 -13.40 -1.27 11.89
CA CYS A 546 -13.20 -2.09 10.69
C CYS A 546 -11.71 -2.34 10.37
N THR A 547 -10.85 -1.37 10.63
CA THR A 547 -9.43 -1.42 10.21
C THR A 547 -8.46 -1.80 11.34
N GLN A 548 -8.87 -1.66 12.60
CA GLN A 548 -8.01 -1.76 13.78
C GLN A 548 -6.84 -0.75 13.75
N THR A 549 -6.99 0.33 12.99
CA THR A 549 -6.01 1.41 12.87
C THR A 549 -6.69 2.75 13.14
N ARG A 550 -5.95 3.74 13.65
CA ARG A 550 -6.48 5.09 13.88
C ARG A 550 -7.07 5.66 12.59
N ALA A 551 -8.30 6.16 12.64
CA ALA A 551 -8.99 6.70 11.45
C ALA A 551 -8.52 8.11 11.08
N VAL A 552 -7.81 8.78 11.98
CA VAL A 552 -7.17 10.08 11.75
C VAL A 552 -5.72 9.84 11.34
N SER A 553 -5.29 10.46 10.24
CA SER A 553 -3.90 10.41 9.79
C SER A 553 -2.92 10.91 10.88
N ALA A 554 -1.65 10.52 10.77
CA ALA A 554 -0.65 10.90 11.77
C ALA A 554 -0.46 12.43 11.91
N ASP A 555 -0.68 13.18 10.83
CA ASP A 555 -0.67 14.65 10.78
C ASP A 555 -2.05 15.29 11.07
N GLY A 556 -3.06 14.48 11.38
CA GLY A 556 -4.39 14.97 11.75
C GLY A 556 -5.23 15.56 10.62
N ARG A 557 -4.77 15.58 9.37
CA ARG A 557 -5.39 16.34 8.26
C ARG A 557 -6.47 15.60 7.48
N VAL A 558 -6.43 14.26 7.48
CA VAL A 558 -7.28 13.45 6.61
C VAL A 558 -7.82 12.22 7.31
N LEU A 559 -8.93 11.70 6.78
CA LEU A 559 -9.40 10.37 7.12
C LEU A 559 -8.45 9.33 6.53
N TYR A 560 -7.79 8.59 7.41
CA TYR A 560 -6.91 7.51 7.05
C TYR A 560 -7.72 6.24 6.75
N LEU A 561 -7.61 5.77 5.51
CA LEU A 561 -8.17 4.50 5.06
C LEU A 561 -7.04 3.66 4.48
N THR A 562 -6.87 2.43 4.98
CA THR A 562 -5.87 1.52 4.41
C THR A 562 -6.25 1.13 2.97
N ASP A 563 -5.27 0.94 2.10
CA ASP A 563 -5.50 0.55 0.69
C ASP A 563 -6.40 -0.69 0.61
N ARG A 564 -6.16 -1.69 1.46
CA ARG A 564 -6.98 -2.90 1.54
C ARG A 564 -8.44 -2.58 1.83
N PHE A 565 -8.70 -1.68 2.79
CA PHE A 565 -10.06 -1.31 3.19
C PHE A 565 -10.75 -0.48 2.10
N VAL A 566 -10.03 0.44 1.46
CA VAL A 566 -10.53 1.17 0.27
C VAL A 566 -10.99 0.20 -0.82
N GLN A 567 -10.16 -0.78 -1.17
CA GLN A 567 -10.53 -1.77 -2.18
C GLN A 567 -11.72 -2.62 -1.75
N GLN A 568 -11.79 -3.03 -0.48
CA GLN A 568 -12.92 -3.78 0.05
C GLN A 568 -14.23 -2.99 -0.02
N LEU A 569 -14.22 -1.72 0.38
CA LEU A 569 -15.40 -0.85 0.32
C LEU A 569 -15.94 -0.73 -1.10
N ILE A 570 -15.06 -0.45 -2.06
CA ILE A 570 -15.41 -0.32 -3.47
C ILE A 570 -15.96 -1.64 -4.02
N GLN A 571 -15.33 -2.77 -3.71
CA GLN A 571 -15.78 -4.09 -4.16
C GLN A 571 -17.16 -4.45 -3.60
N ASP A 572 -17.38 -4.22 -2.31
CA ASP A 572 -18.64 -4.56 -1.68
C ASP A 572 -19.78 -3.66 -2.19
N GLN A 573 -19.54 -2.34 -2.35
CA GLN A 573 -20.53 -1.46 -2.96
C GLN A 573 -20.90 -1.95 -4.37
N ARG A 574 -19.89 -2.25 -5.18
CA ARG A 574 -20.08 -2.76 -6.55
C ARG A 574 -20.87 -4.07 -6.58
N ARG A 575 -20.71 -4.94 -5.57
CA ARG A 575 -21.55 -6.15 -5.43
C ARG A 575 -23.00 -5.78 -5.10
N SER A 576 -23.21 -4.85 -4.18
CA SER A 576 -24.54 -4.35 -3.81
C SER A 576 -25.27 -3.65 -4.97
N ASP A 577 -24.57 -2.85 -5.78
CA ASP A 577 -25.16 -2.11 -6.90
C ASP A 577 -25.71 -3.03 -8.00
N ARG A 578 -25.22 -4.28 -8.12
CA ARG A 578 -25.78 -5.28 -9.05
C ARG A 578 -27.24 -5.62 -8.74
N ALA A 579 -27.70 -5.34 -7.52
CA ALA A 579 -29.09 -5.57 -7.13
C ALA A 579 -30.08 -4.54 -7.72
N GLY A 580 -29.62 -3.59 -8.55
CA GLY A 580 -30.51 -2.78 -9.40
C GLY A 580 -30.83 -1.39 -8.88
N LEU A 581 -29.87 -0.69 -8.25
CA LEU A 581 -30.05 0.73 -7.93
C LEU A 581 -30.11 1.58 -9.20
N ALA A 582 -30.99 2.60 -9.21
CA ALA A 582 -31.17 3.49 -10.35
C ALA A 582 -29.89 4.26 -10.73
N ARG A 583 -29.07 4.60 -9.71
CA ARG A 583 -27.76 5.23 -9.88
C ARG A 583 -26.78 4.79 -8.77
N PRO A 584 -25.65 4.15 -9.13
CA PRO A 584 -24.61 3.77 -8.19
C PRO A 584 -24.09 4.93 -7.32
N LEU A 585 -23.76 4.64 -6.06
CA LEU A 585 -23.15 5.62 -5.15
C LEU A 585 -21.78 6.08 -5.66
N GLU A 586 -20.98 5.16 -6.23
CA GLU A 586 -19.67 5.48 -6.80
C GLU A 586 -19.75 6.48 -7.96
N GLU A 587 -20.77 6.39 -8.82
CA GLU A 587 -20.96 7.35 -9.93
C GLU A 587 -21.25 8.75 -9.39
N ARG A 588 -22.19 8.87 -8.43
CA ARG A 588 -22.50 10.16 -7.79
C ARG A 588 -21.28 10.78 -7.10
N ALA A 589 -20.50 9.97 -6.41
CA ALA A 589 -19.25 10.38 -5.76
C ALA A 589 -18.23 10.94 -6.77
N ARG A 590 -18.00 10.24 -7.88
CA ARG A 590 -17.05 10.68 -8.91
C ARG A 590 -17.50 11.95 -9.63
N GLU A 591 -18.79 12.17 -9.78
CA GLU A 591 -19.32 13.43 -10.32
C GLU A 591 -19.14 14.60 -9.36
N LEU A 592 -19.36 14.41 -8.06
CA LEU A 592 -19.01 15.41 -7.05
C LEU A 592 -17.51 15.78 -7.18
N LEU A 593 -16.63 14.77 -7.25
CA LEU A 593 -15.20 15.00 -7.35
C LEU A 593 -14.79 15.69 -8.65
N LEU A 594 -15.45 15.39 -9.77
CA LEU A 594 -15.25 16.12 -11.02
C LEU A 594 -15.75 17.58 -10.95
N ARG A 595 -16.81 17.87 -10.19
CA ARG A 595 -17.28 19.25 -9.95
C ARG A 595 -16.31 20.04 -9.07
N GLN A 596 -15.68 19.37 -8.11
CA GLN A 596 -14.71 19.98 -7.20
C GLN A 596 -13.31 20.07 -7.81
N LEU A 597 -12.94 19.21 -8.75
CA LEU A 597 -11.78 19.46 -9.60
C LEU A 597 -12.08 20.71 -10.42
N ASP A 598 -11.17 21.68 -10.35
CA ASP A 598 -11.30 22.98 -11.01
C ASP A 598 -11.84 22.83 -12.44
N PRO A 599 -12.96 23.49 -12.81
CA PRO A 599 -13.37 23.54 -14.21
C PRO A 599 -12.30 24.22 -15.07
N GLU A 600 -11.52 25.14 -14.49
CA GLU A 600 -10.43 25.81 -15.18
C GLU A 600 -9.19 24.91 -15.20
N ARG A 601 -8.85 24.48 -16.41
CA ARG A 601 -7.64 23.71 -16.68
C ARG A 601 -6.41 24.53 -16.26
N PRO A 602 -5.54 24.02 -15.37
CA PRO A 602 -4.35 24.76 -14.92
C PRO A 602 -3.47 25.19 -16.10
N ALA A 603 -2.90 26.40 -16.02
CA ALA A 603 -2.05 26.94 -17.07
C ALA A 603 -0.68 26.24 -17.16
N GLY A 604 -0.10 25.86 -16.02
CA GLY A 604 1.18 25.17 -15.94
C GLY A 604 1.11 23.76 -16.54
N GLU A 605 2.04 23.42 -17.44
CA GLU A 605 2.05 22.14 -18.17
C GLU A 605 2.00 20.92 -17.24
N TRP A 606 2.78 20.93 -16.15
CA TRP A 606 2.82 19.83 -15.19
C TRP A 606 1.52 19.68 -14.40
N ALA A 607 1.02 20.80 -13.84
CA ALA A 607 -0.25 20.83 -13.12
C ALA A 607 -1.42 20.38 -14.02
N ARG A 608 -1.42 20.84 -15.28
CA ARG A 608 -2.38 20.46 -16.30
C ARG A 608 -2.40 18.96 -16.56
N LEU A 609 -1.24 18.35 -16.81
CA LEU A 609 -1.14 16.90 -17.04
C LEU A 609 -1.65 16.11 -15.84
N ARG A 610 -1.26 16.47 -14.61
CA ARG A 610 -1.77 15.83 -13.40
C ARG A 610 -3.29 15.98 -13.26
N TRP A 611 -3.85 17.14 -13.66
CA TRP A 611 -5.28 17.42 -13.58
C TRP A 611 -6.04 16.53 -14.57
N GLU A 612 -5.53 16.39 -15.79
CA GLU A 612 -6.14 15.52 -16.79
C GLU A 612 -6.10 14.04 -16.39
N VAL A 613 -5.03 13.57 -15.73
CA VAL A 613 -5.00 12.21 -15.17
C VAL A 613 -6.03 12.02 -14.06
N LYS A 614 -6.18 13.00 -13.16
CA LYS A 614 -7.23 12.95 -12.12
C LYS A 614 -8.63 12.92 -12.76
N VAL A 615 -8.89 13.78 -13.75
CA VAL A 615 -10.15 13.79 -14.51
C VAL A 615 -10.38 12.44 -15.19
N ALA A 616 -9.37 11.89 -15.87
CA ALA A 616 -9.45 10.58 -16.50
C ALA A 616 -9.76 9.48 -15.48
N SER A 617 -9.15 9.52 -14.29
CA SER A 617 -9.36 8.54 -13.24
C SER A 617 -10.79 8.51 -12.70
N HIS A 618 -11.50 9.64 -12.73
CA HIS A 618 -12.92 9.70 -12.38
C HIS A 618 -13.80 9.32 -13.58
N ARG A 619 -13.47 9.80 -14.78
CA ARG A 619 -14.20 9.48 -16.02
C ARG A 619 -14.14 8.01 -16.39
N ILE A 620 -13.10 7.25 -16.01
CA ILE A 620 -13.01 5.82 -16.36
C ILE A 620 -14.22 5.00 -15.90
N VAL A 621 -14.92 5.46 -14.86
CA VAL A 621 -16.15 4.84 -14.35
C VAL A 621 -17.40 5.48 -14.96
N LEU A 622 -17.40 6.80 -15.15
CA LEU A 622 -18.58 7.57 -15.62
C LEU A 622 -18.75 7.54 -17.14
N ASP A 623 -17.66 7.73 -17.87
CA ASP A 623 -17.55 7.77 -19.33
C ASP A 623 -16.21 7.12 -19.75
N PRO A 624 -16.16 5.79 -19.81
CA PRO A 624 -14.94 5.06 -20.14
C PRO A 624 -14.36 5.46 -21.49
N ASP A 625 -15.19 5.77 -22.49
CA ASP A 625 -14.74 6.08 -23.85
C ASP A 625 -13.96 7.42 -23.86
N SER A 626 -14.50 8.45 -23.19
CA SER A 626 -13.80 9.73 -23.00
C SER A 626 -12.53 9.58 -22.15
N ALA A 627 -12.58 8.78 -21.09
CA ALA A 627 -11.41 8.51 -20.26
C ALA A 627 -10.29 7.82 -21.04
N HIS A 628 -10.62 6.85 -21.90
CA HIS A 628 -9.65 6.17 -22.74
C HIS A 628 -9.03 7.07 -23.78
N ALA A 629 -9.82 7.92 -24.44
CA ALA A 629 -9.27 8.92 -25.37
C ALA A 629 -8.27 9.85 -24.66
N LEU A 630 -8.59 10.27 -23.43
CA LEU A 630 -7.72 11.12 -22.62
C LEU A 630 -6.46 10.37 -22.18
N LEU A 631 -6.58 9.13 -21.67
CA LEU A 631 -5.44 8.32 -21.22
C LEU A 631 -4.49 7.94 -22.37
N ALA A 632 -5.03 7.67 -23.56
CA ALA A 632 -4.23 7.38 -24.75
C ALA A 632 -3.37 8.59 -25.17
N SER A 633 -3.84 9.82 -24.91
CA SER A 633 -3.06 11.03 -25.19
C SER A 633 -1.82 11.19 -24.29
N PHE A 634 -1.72 10.40 -23.21
CA PHE A 634 -0.58 10.45 -22.29
C PHE A 634 0.56 9.50 -22.66
N GLU A 635 0.42 8.71 -23.72
CA GLU A 635 1.50 7.82 -24.19
C GLU A 635 2.76 8.64 -24.55
N GLY A 636 3.91 8.29 -23.95
CA GLY A 636 5.18 9.01 -24.13
C GLY A 636 5.27 10.37 -23.40
N SER A 637 4.23 10.75 -22.65
CA SER A 637 4.21 11.98 -21.85
C SER A 637 4.90 11.80 -20.49
N ALA A 638 5.08 12.88 -19.75
CA ALA A 638 5.67 12.88 -18.41
C ALA A 638 4.79 12.23 -17.31
N ILE A 639 3.52 11.95 -17.64
CA ILE A 639 2.53 11.38 -16.71
C ILE A 639 2.10 9.98 -17.12
N GLU A 640 2.74 9.38 -18.14
CA GLU A 640 2.40 8.04 -18.63
C GLU A 640 2.33 7.05 -17.47
N GLU A 641 3.35 7.00 -16.60
CA GLU A 641 3.40 6.12 -15.42
C GLU A 641 2.18 6.24 -14.50
N LEU A 642 1.75 7.48 -14.21
CA LEU A 642 0.57 7.72 -13.37
C LEU A 642 -0.72 7.29 -14.08
N ALA A 643 -0.82 7.55 -15.38
CA ALA A 643 -1.94 7.07 -16.19
C ALA A 643 -2.00 5.53 -16.22
N LEU A 644 -0.84 4.85 -16.35
CA LEU A 644 -0.78 3.39 -16.30
C LEU A 644 -1.22 2.87 -14.93
N GLN A 645 -0.81 3.54 -13.84
CA GLN A 645 -1.20 3.18 -12.48
C GLN A 645 -2.72 3.28 -12.27
N VAL A 646 -3.34 4.38 -12.73
CA VAL A 646 -4.80 4.56 -12.67
C VAL A 646 -5.53 3.42 -13.40
N ILE A 647 -5.07 3.07 -14.59
CA ILE A 647 -5.62 1.96 -15.38
C ILE A 647 -5.42 0.64 -14.63
N GLY A 648 -4.21 0.37 -14.14
CA GLY A 648 -3.89 -0.87 -13.43
C GLY A 648 -4.79 -1.09 -12.21
N VAL A 649 -4.95 -0.07 -11.37
CA VAL A 649 -5.82 -0.12 -10.19
C VAL A 649 -7.27 -0.38 -10.59
N GLU A 650 -7.79 0.27 -11.63
CA GLU A 650 -9.18 0.05 -12.05
C GLU A 650 -9.38 -1.34 -12.70
N LEU A 651 -8.39 -1.85 -13.42
CA LEU A 651 -8.43 -3.21 -13.97
C LEU A 651 -8.41 -4.28 -12.87
N GLU A 652 -7.60 -4.09 -11.83
CA GLU A 652 -7.61 -4.97 -10.65
C GLU A 652 -8.96 -4.95 -9.95
N ARG A 653 -9.57 -3.78 -9.79
CA ARG A 653 -10.93 -3.65 -9.27
C ARG A 653 -11.94 -4.43 -10.11
N GLN A 654 -11.79 -4.45 -11.43
CA GLN A 654 -12.70 -5.21 -12.31
C GLN A 654 -12.50 -6.73 -12.25
N LYS A 655 -11.27 -7.21 -12.00
CA LYS A 655 -11.01 -8.66 -11.82
C LYS A 655 -11.80 -9.26 -10.66
N SER A 656 -12.15 -8.46 -9.64
CA SER A 656 -13.00 -8.87 -8.51
C SER A 656 -14.46 -9.18 -8.88
N GLY A 657 -14.80 -9.11 -10.18
CA GLY A 657 -16.04 -9.62 -10.76
C GLY A 657 -17.07 -8.55 -11.06
N PHE A 658 -16.83 -7.28 -10.70
CA PHE A 658 -17.72 -6.19 -11.10
C PHE A 658 -17.47 -5.80 -12.54
N VAL A 659 -18.55 -5.85 -13.31
CA VAL A 659 -18.59 -5.49 -14.70
C VAL A 659 -19.21 -4.10 -14.77
N LEU A 660 -18.39 -3.07 -15.04
CA LEU A 660 -18.93 -1.75 -15.41
C LEU A 660 -19.93 -1.93 -16.58
N ARG A 661 -20.95 -1.07 -16.64
CA ARG A 661 -21.74 -0.93 -17.87
C ARG A 661 -20.75 -0.68 -19.01
N GLY A 662 -20.70 -1.62 -19.97
CA GLY A 662 -19.67 -1.63 -21.00
C GLY A 662 -18.46 -2.53 -20.73
N LYS A 663 -18.61 -3.68 -20.03
CA LYS A 663 -17.55 -4.72 -19.89
C LYS A 663 -16.66 -4.88 -21.12
N LYS A 664 -17.30 -5.10 -22.27
CA LYS A 664 -16.63 -5.34 -23.55
C LYS A 664 -15.77 -4.15 -23.97
N ARG A 665 -16.13 -2.92 -23.56
CA ARG A 665 -15.39 -1.69 -23.84
C ARG A 665 -14.17 -1.57 -22.93
N VAL A 666 -14.31 -1.83 -21.63
CA VAL A 666 -13.13 -1.83 -20.75
C VAL A 666 -12.20 -3.00 -21.03
N GLU A 667 -12.73 -4.16 -21.38
CA GLU A 667 -11.93 -5.29 -21.89
C GLU A 667 -11.20 -4.91 -23.19
N ARG A 668 -11.85 -4.24 -24.14
CA ARG A 668 -11.17 -3.73 -25.36
C ARG A 668 -10.10 -2.71 -25.05
N ALA A 669 -10.35 -1.85 -24.08
CA ALA A 669 -9.41 -0.81 -23.73
C ALA A 669 -8.24 -1.36 -22.91
N ARG A 670 -8.50 -2.38 -22.07
CA ARG A 670 -7.47 -3.25 -21.49
C ARG A 670 -6.67 -3.92 -22.58
N GLU A 671 -7.30 -4.52 -23.58
CA GLU A 671 -6.60 -5.16 -24.69
C GLU A 671 -5.78 -4.16 -25.49
N GLN A 672 -6.29 -2.96 -25.76
CA GLN A 672 -5.53 -1.88 -26.41
C GLN A 672 -4.34 -1.44 -25.57
N PHE A 673 -4.55 -1.31 -24.27
CA PHE A 673 -3.51 -0.90 -23.34
C PHE A 673 -2.46 -2.00 -23.11
N GLU A 674 -2.85 -3.26 -22.99
CA GLU A 674 -1.94 -4.42 -22.92
C GLU A 674 -1.17 -4.59 -24.24
N LYS A 675 -1.81 -4.30 -25.38
CA LYS A 675 -1.14 -4.21 -26.69
C LYS A 675 -0.11 -3.07 -26.71
N GLN A 676 -0.42 -1.90 -26.18
CA GLN A 676 0.43 -0.70 -26.21
C GLN A 676 1.55 -0.69 -25.15
N SER A 677 1.30 -1.27 -23.97
CA SER A 677 2.27 -1.36 -22.88
C SER A 677 3.23 -2.53 -23.04
N GLY A 678 2.92 -3.50 -23.90
CA GLY A 678 3.72 -4.72 -24.06
C GLY A 678 3.72 -5.62 -22.82
N VAL A 679 2.87 -5.32 -21.82
CA VAL A 679 2.74 -6.07 -20.56
C VAL A 679 1.86 -7.31 -20.72
N GLY A 680 1.08 -7.39 -21.81
CA GLY A 680 0.38 -8.63 -22.18
C GLY A 680 1.38 -9.75 -22.40
N SER A 681 1.10 -10.94 -21.85
CA SER A 681 1.96 -12.11 -22.08
C SER A 681 2.12 -12.32 -23.59
N SER A 682 3.31 -12.71 -24.07
CA SER A 682 3.57 -12.94 -25.51
C SER A 682 2.54 -13.87 -26.18
N VAL A 683 1.83 -14.64 -25.36
CA VAL A 683 0.76 -15.58 -25.70
C VAL A 683 -0.56 -14.88 -26.07
N GLU A 684 -0.89 -13.73 -25.47
CA GLU A 684 -2.11 -12.96 -25.79
C GLU A 684 -1.99 -12.22 -27.12
N VAL A 685 -0.79 -11.76 -27.46
CA VAL A 685 -0.53 -11.15 -28.78
C VAL A 685 -0.70 -12.18 -29.91
N ALA A 686 -0.25 -13.42 -29.68
CA ALA A 686 -0.45 -14.50 -30.65
C ALA A 686 -1.92 -14.95 -30.76
N ARG A 687 -2.69 -14.86 -29.67
CA ARG A 687 -4.14 -15.12 -29.66
C ARG A 687 -4.91 -14.17 -30.58
N LEU A 688 -4.50 -12.91 -30.65
CA LEU A 688 -5.12 -11.90 -31.51
C LEU A 688 -4.82 -12.08 -33.00
N GLY A 689 -3.69 -12.70 -33.35
CA GLY A 689 -3.33 -12.99 -34.75
C GLY A 689 -3.94 -14.28 -35.30
N PHE A 690 -4.22 -15.28 -34.45
CA PHE A 690 -4.60 -16.63 -34.88
C PHE A 690 -5.97 -17.11 -34.38
N GLY A 691 -6.68 -16.33 -33.56
CA GLY A 691 -8.01 -16.70 -33.04
C GLY A 691 -8.04 -17.90 -32.07
N MET A 692 -6.92 -18.56 -31.82
CA MET A 692 -6.82 -19.71 -30.90
C MET A 692 -6.55 -19.27 -29.46
N GLY A 693 -7.27 -19.85 -28.49
CA GLY A 693 -7.02 -19.63 -27.06
C GLY A 693 -5.57 -19.97 -26.65
N SER A 694 -5.03 -19.31 -25.63
CA SER A 694 -3.62 -19.43 -25.20
C SER A 694 -3.18 -20.88 -24.92
N LEU A 695 -4.07 -21.67 -24.31
CA LEU A 695 -3.90 -23.09 -24.08
C LEU A 695 -3.91 -23.90 -25.39
N HIS A 696 -4.79 -23.58 -26.33
CA HIS A 696 -4.87 -24.27 -27.61
C HIS A 696 -3.69 -23.93 -28.53
N LEU A 697 -3.20 -22.70 -28.54
CA LEU A 697 -2.02 -22.35 -29.34
C LEU A 697 -0.75 -23.01 -28.76
N LYS A 698 -0.58 -22.98 -27.43
CA LYS A 698 0.52 -23.72 -26.79
C LYS A 698 0.39 -25.22 -27.02
N ALA A 699 -0.80 -25.79 -26.82
CA ALA A 699 -1.05 -27.21 -27.06
C ALA A 699 -0.87 -27.57 -28.53
N PHE A 700 -1.23 -26.70 -29.47
CA PHE A 700 -1.02 -26.90 -30.90
C PHE A 700 0.47 -26.87 -31.25
N LEU A 701 1.22 -25.90 -30.73
CA LEU A 701 2.67 -25.84 -30.94
C LEU A 701 3.40 -27.00 -30.25
N TYR A 702 2.97 -27.41 -29.06
CA TYR A 702 3.49 -28.60 -28.38
C TYR A 702 3.09 -29.88 -29.11
N ALA A 703 1.87 -29.98 -29.62
CA ALA A 703 1.43 -31.12 -30.41
C ALA A 703 2.23 -31.18 -31.71
N LEU A 704 2.44 -30.07 -32.41
CA LEU A 704 3.22 -30.02 -33.64
C LEU A 704 4.70 -30.39 -33.39
N ALA A 705 5.28 -29.89 -32.29
CA ALA A 705 6.63 -30.28 -31.86
C ALA A 705 6.69 -31.76 -31.46
N LEU A 706 5.69 -32.26 -30.72
CA LEU A 706 5.60 -33.65 -30.30
C LEU A 706 5.39 -34.58 -31.49
N THR A 707 4.53 -34.24 -32.45
CA THR A 707 4.31 -34.98 -33.69
C THR A 707 5.58 -34.99 -34.53
N ALA A 708 6.34 -33.89 -34.57
CA ALA A 708 7.64 -33.87 -35.24
C ALA A 708 8.66 -34.79 -34.52
N VAL A 709 8.71 -34.77 -33.19
CA VAL A 709 9.60 -35.65 -32.40
C VAL A 709 9.19 -37.11 -32.56
N VAL A 710 7.91 -37.43 -32.45
CA VAL A 710 7.37 -38.78 -32.64
C VAL A 710 7.62 -39.25 -34.07
N GLY A 711 7.46 -38.38 -35.08
CA GLY A 711 7.79 -38.69 -36.47
C GLY A 711 9.27 -39.04 -36.65
N VAL A 712 10.17 -38.27 -36.03
CA VAL A 712 11.62 -38.57 -36.04
C VAL A 712 11.92 -39.88 -35.31
N VAL A 713 11.35 -40.10 -34.12
CA VAL A 713 11.55 -41.34 -33.35
C VAL A 713 11.02 -42.54 -34.12
N PHE A 714 9.84 -42.43 -34.74
CA PHE A 714 9.25 -43.50 -35.53
C PHE A 714 10.07 -43.80 -36.78
N ALA A 715 10.60 -42.77 -37.47
CA ALA A 715 11.51 -42.96 -38.59
C ALA A 715 12.83 -43.65 -38.17
N ILE A 716 13.38 -43.28 -37.00
CA ILE A 716 14.54 -43.98 -36.42
C ILE A 716 14.18 -45.43 -36.10
N PHE A 717 13.02 -45.68 -35.48
CA PHE A 717 12.58 -47.01 -35.09
C PHE A 717 12.30 -47.89 -36.31
N ALA A 718 11.66 -47.36 -37.35
CA ALA A 718 11.44 -48.06 -38.62
C ALA A 718 12.77 -48.42 -39.29
N SER A 719 13.74 -47.49 -39.31
CA SER A 719 15.09 -47.77 -39.83
C SER A 719 15.83 -48.85 -39.02
N LEU A 720 15.67 -48.87 -37.69
CA LEU A 720 16.23 -49.91 -36.82
C LEU A 720 15.51 -51.25 -37.00
N PHE A 721 14.18 -51.23 -37.19
CA PHE A 721 13.36 -52.43 -37.33
C PHE A 721 13.55 -53.10 -38.70
N GLU A 722 13.70 -52.33 -39.78
CA GLU A 722 14.15 -52.88 -41.07
C GLU A 722 15.55 -53.50 -40.95
N GLY A 723 16.47 -52.84 -40.23
CA GLY A 723 17.78 -53.41 -39.92
C GLY A 723 17.70 -54.73 -39.13
N ALA A 724 16.71 -54.88 -38.26
CA ALA A 724 16.47 -56.09 -37.48
C ALA A 724 15.78 -57.20 -38.30
N LEU A 725 14.83 -56.86 -39.17
CA LEU A 725 14.15 -57.80 -40.08
C LEU A 725 15.09 -58.36 -41.15
N VAL A 726 16.00 -57.54 -41.68
CA VAL A 726 17.06 -58.00 -42.59
C VAL A 726 18.00 -58.97 -41.87
N ARG A 727 18.35 -58.72 -40.60
CA ARG A 727 19.13 -59.67 -39.78
C ARG A 727 18.34 -60.93 -39.42
N GLY A 728 17.02 -60.83 -39.21
CA GLY A 728 16.14 -61.96 -38.95
C GLY A 728 15.95 -62.88 -40.16
N LYS A 729 15.90 -62.33 -41.38
CA LYS A 729 15.83 -63.13 -42.62
C LYS A 729 17.10 -63.94 -42.88
N VAL A 730 18.28 -63.41 -42.51
CA VAL A 730 19.56 -64.13 -42.62
C VAL A 730 19.66 -65.27 -41.59
N ALA A 731 18.95 -65.20 -40.46
CA ALA A 731 18.92 -66.27 -39.47
C ALA A 731 17.99 -67.44 -39.84
N VAL A 732 17.03 -67.25 -40.75
CA VAL A 732 16.05 -68.29 -41.14
C VAL A 732 16.56 -69.19 -42.29
N GLU A 733 17.56 -68.77 -43.07
CA GLU A 733 18.12 -69.59 -44.17
C GLU A 733 19.21 -70.59 -43.74
N LEU A 734 19.70 -70.56 -42.50
CA LEU A 734 20.86 -71.38 -42.06
C LEU A 734 20.54 -72.63 -41.23
N THR A 735 19.28 -73.01 -41.08
CA THR A 735 18.95 -74.22 -40.30
C THR A 735 17.86 -75.06 -40.94
N PHE A 736 18.25 -75.95 -41.86
CA PHE A 736 17.65 -77.28 -42.02
C PHE A 736 18.65 -78.22 -42.71
N PRO A 737 18.75 -79.48 -42.25
CA PRO A 737 18.37 -80.55 -43.17
C PRO A 737 17.45 -81.60 -42.55
N ALA A 738 16.72 -82.23 -43.46
CA ALA A 738 15.68 -83.23 -43.30
C ALA A 738 16.18 -84.59 -42.77
N VAL A 739 15.26 -85.45 -42.30
CA VAL A 739 14.86 -86.71 -42.96
C VAL A 739 13.74 -87.44 -42.16
N MET A 740 12.78 -87.98 -42.93
CA MET A 740 11.68 -88.95 -42.74
C MET A 740 11.69 -89.89 -41.49
N THR A 741 10.59 -90.47 -40.98
CA THR A 741 9.52 -91.24 -41.67
C THR A 741 8.37 -91.66 -40.71
N ARG A 742 7.13 -91.71 -41.27
CA ARG A 742 5.99 -92.67 -41.08
C ARG A 742 5.23 -92.92 -39.75
N ALA A 743 3.90 -92.77 -39.89
CA ALA A 743 2.75 -93.59 -39.42
C ALA A 743 2.51 -93.71 -37.89
N SER A 744 1.30 -93.78 -37.32
CA SER A 744 -0.03 -94.17 -37.81
C SER A 744 -1.10 -93.71 -36.80
N GLN A 745 -2.37 -93.66 -37.24
CA GLN A 745 -3.63 -93.82 -36.46
C GLN A 745 -3.90 -92.78 -35.34
N GLY A 746 -5.09 -92.21 -35.13
CA GLY A 746 -6.45 -92.44 -35.60
C GLY A 746 -7.42 -91.93 -34.51
N GLY A 747 -8.60 -91.43 -34.90
CA GLY A 747 -9.76 -91.17 -34.02
C GLY A 747 -9.78 -89.78 -33.35
N SER A 748 -10.73 -88.90 -33.71
CA SER A 748 -12.09 -88.80 -33.11
C SER A 748 -12.01 -88.10 -31.74
N THR A 749 -12.71 -87.02 -31.41
CA THR A 749 -14.10 -86.63 -31.71
C THR A 749 -14.33 -85.22 -31.14
N ALA A 750 -15.21 -84.43 -31.77
CA ALA A 750 -16.23 -83.53 -31.18
C ALA A 750 -15.82 -82.46 -30.14
N ALA A 751 -16.50 -81.32 -29.96
CA ALA A 751 -17.52 -80.54 -30.65
C ALA A 751 -17.84 -79.39 -29.66
N SER A 752 -18.27 -78.24 -30.20
CA SER A 752 -18.99 -77.15 -29.50
C SER A 752 -18.19 -76.41 -28.41
N GLY A 753 -18.33 -75.11 -28.20
CA GLY A 753 -19.22 -74.09 -28.73
C GLY A 753 -19.14 -72.87 -27.79
N GLY A 754 -19.69 -71.73 -28.23
CA GLY A 754 -20.15 -70.69 -27.30
C GLY A 754 -19.31 -69.41 -27.20
N THR A 755 -19.67 -68.44 -28.03
CA THR A 755 -19.99 -67.02 -27.68
C THR A 755 -19.57 -66.43 -26.32
N SER A 756 -18.78 -65.34 -26.39
CA SER A 756 -18.70 -64.09 -25.58
C SER A 756 -18.58 -64.15 -24.05
N PRO A 757 -18.03 -63.10 -23.38
CA PRO A 757 -17.60 -61.78 -23.87
C PRO A 757 -16.08 -61.55 -23.97
#